data_AF-G8THV5-F1
#
_entry.id   AF-G8THV5-F1
#
_cell.length_a   1.000
_cell.length_b   1.000
_cell.length_c   1.000
_cell.angle_alpha   90.00
_cell.angle_beta   90.00
_cell.angle_gamma   90.00
#
_symmetry.space_group_name_H-M   'P 1'
#
loop_
_entity.id
_entity.type
_entity.pdbx_description
1 polymer ?
#
loop_
_entity_poly.entity_id
_entity_poly.type
_entity_poly.pdbx_seq_one_letter_code
_entity_poly.pdbx_strand_id
1 'polypeptide(L)'
;MFKRKKKENLVKEFLAQGHSVSIKDREEALDYLVAFVAMIRPRISEFENVHRKFAETIAFVHLHPEVLNNLRTAIMAQLINSNLVPMLTESGITISRGAGRELYARLKHKLLPAAQDPNDFLYLLNRIFFKHTDYEWVEQLGRDKWMRFFELIGISFSGSNPIIIRQAVVSLQILSARVAQLGWENEIIQHIPAQWQPPNNPFSVQQYLVYQIKERILRENLGPESIQDLATQLSGVLVTCGELVQLLRDETADKGTSLSQTFILYQLEQKLNRMTLLLDIAEAEEKLNMARFANMFITVIRNENRKNSIREFLSQTTGYLAYQIAEHKGRKGSKYITASPLEYFQMIGSAMWGGLIICFVAIFKNLLGLLQIAPFWHGFVYSVNYSVGFVAIEETGSTLATKQPAFTASAVASSLDTRKQDDPPNLYNLAVTVSKVSRSQIASFIGNLIIVFPVTYLLAWLYDWAMGHPLVGREKAAQLLQDQHPWQSLSLLYACNTGFFLFLSGIIAGYVQNKINYGRIDKRLTEHPVLRISIPPRRLQKIADYVTSHGGSLAGNISLGFFLGMAGIMGKIFGIPFDIRHITISAANTSLGAYGIGWQHMNYRYLANVVAGVLGIGFLNFLVSFSLAFFVAVRSRGIHLKDYPGFLKILWKYFRSHPLDFIRPRKRRSALLR
;
A
#
# COMPACT_ATOMS: atom_id res chain seq x y z
N MET A 1 47.56 6.89 -15.76
CA MET A 1 47.15 5.62 -15.12
C MET A 1 47.49 5.67 -13.64
N PHE A 2 46.64 6.27 -12.79
CA PHE A 2 46.86 6.31 -11.35
C PHE A 2 46.52 4.94 -10.75
N LYS A 3 47.53 4.10 -10.53
CA LYS A 3 47.39 2.91 -9.67
C LYS A 3 47.03 3.42 -8.26
N ARG A 4 45.74 3.37 -7.90
CA ARG A 4 45.31 3.52 -6.50
C ARG A 4 46.06 2.46 -5.69
N LYS A 5 47.06 2.88 -4.91
CA LYS A 5 47.63 2.06 -3.83
C LYS A 5 46.44 1.56 -3.01
N LYS A 6 46.36 0.24 -2.84
CA LYS A 6 45.33 -0.42 -2.05
C LYS A 6 45.55 0.05 -0.61
N LYS A 7 44.84 1.10 -0.18
CA LYS A 7 44.93 1.61 1.20
C LYS A 7 44.73 0.42 2.13
N GLU A 8 45.71 0.15 2.98
CA GLU A 8 45.59 -0.89 4.00
C GLU A 8 44.41 -0.55 4.91
N ASN A 9 43.71 -1.57 5.40
CA ASN A 9 42.57 -1.35 6.28
C ASN A 9 43.10 -0.80 7.61
N LEU A 10 42.55 0.33 8.07
CA LEU A 10 42.94 1.01 9.31
C LEU A 10 43.03 0.08 10.53
N VAL A 11 42.15 -0.94 10.61
CA VAL A 11 42.18 -1.94 11.69
C VAL A 11 43.48 -2.75 11.69
N LYS A 12 43.97 -3.13 10.50
CA LYS A 12 45.23 -3.86 10.35
C LYS A 12 46.44 -2.95 10.57
N GLU A 13 46.33 -1.68 10.20
CA GLU A 13 47.36 -0.67 10.45
C GLU A 13 47.52 -0.43 11.96
N PHE A 14 46.41 -0.27 12.69
CA PHE A 14 46.43 -0.10 14.16
C PHE A 14 47.03 -1.34 14.84
N LEU A 15 46.66 -2.54 14.39
CA LEU A 15 47.25 -3.78 14.88
C LEU A 15 48.76 -3.88 14.58
N ALA A 16 49.20 -3.46 13.38
CA ALA A 16 50.62 -3.50 13.02
C ALA A 16 51.46 -2.47 13.80
N GLN A 17 50.86 -1.36 14.21
CA GLN A 17 51.50 -0.27 14.96
C GLN A 17 51.34 -0.41 16.49
N GLY A 18 50.59 -1.40 16.98
CA GLY A 18 50.24 -1.52 18.41
C GLY A 18 49.43 -0.33 18.94
N HIS A 19 48.71 0.36 18.05
CA HIS A 19 48.01 1.60 18.38
C HIS A 19 46.66 1.30 19.05
N SER A 20 46.35 2.04 20.11
CA SER A 20 45.13 1.86 20.89
C SER A 20 44.17 3.03 20.70
N VAL A 21 42.90 2.72 20.43
CA VAL A 21 41.85 3.73 20.25
C VAL A 21 41.57 4.39 21.61
N SER A 22 41.44 5.71 21.62
CA SER A 22 41.07 6.47 22.84
C SER A 22 39.55 6.63 23.01
N ILE A 23 39.03 6.48 24.23
CA ILE A 23 37.62 6.77 24.55
C ILE A 23 37.27 8.26 24.33
N LYS A 24 38.26 9.14 24.46
CA LYS A 24 38.08 10.60 24.33
C LYS A 24 38.11 11.07 22.88
N ASP A 25 38.74 10.31 21.98
CA ASP A 25 38.82 10.64 20.57
C ASP A 25 37.66 10.00 19.80
N ARG A 26 36.60 10.78 19.63
CA ARG A 26 35.37 10.32 18.98
C ARG A 26 35.56 10.11 17.47
N GLU A 27 36.41 10.88 16.80
CA GLU A 27 36.58 10.74 15.35
C GLU A 27 37.43 9.51 15.02
N GLU A 28 38.53 9.30 15.75
CA GLU A 28 39.37 8.12 15.60
C GLU A 28 38.57 6.83 15.86
N ALA A 29 37.81 6.81 16.95
CA ALA A 29 36.93 5.68 17.28
C ALA A 29 35.91 5.40 16.16
N LEU A 30 35.36 6.45 15.55
CA LEU A 30 34.40 6.32 14.46
C LEU A 30 35.06 5.79 13.18
N ASP A 31 36.25 6.29 12.83
CA ASP A 31 37.01 5.80 11.68
C ASP A 31 37.43 4.34 11.85
N TYR A 32 37.78 3.93 13.06
CA TYR A 32 38.04 2.53 13.39
C TYR A 32 36.81 1.66 13.16
N LEU A 33 35.62 2.09 13.62
CA LEU A 33 34.36 1.36 13.38
C LEU A 33 33.98 1.28 11.90
N VAL A 34 34.18 2.37 11.14
CA VAL A 34 33.95 2.38 9.69
C VAL A 34 34.88 1.38 8.99
N ALA A 35 36.15 1.34 9.36
CA ALA A 35 37.13 0.42 8.80
C ALA A 35 36.84 -1.05 9.17
N PHE A 36 36.40 -1.30 10.41
CA PHE A 36 35.97 -2.63 10.86
C PHE A 36 34.72 -3.10 10.11
N VAL A 37 33.69 -2.25 9.99
CA VAL A 37 32.49 -2.60 9.23
C VAL A 37 32.79 -2.80 7.73
N ALA A 38 33.74 -2.05 7.18
CA ALA A 38 34.21 -2.28 5.81
C ALA A 38 34.89 -3.65 5.63
N MET A 39 35.51 -4.21 6.69
CA MET A 39 36.10 -5.56 6.67
C MET A 39 35.04 -6.65 6.61
N ILE A 40 33.99 -6.56 7.45
CA ILE A 40 32.88 -7.54 7.46
C ILE A 40 31.96 -7.41 6.23
N ARG A 41 31.82 -6.20 5.67
CA ARG A 41 30.89 -5.92 4.57
C ARG A 41 31.18 -6.79 3.34
N PRO A 42 30.23 -7.60 2.86
CA PRO A 42 30.40 -8.42 1.65
C PRO A 42 30.30 -7.57 0.38
N ARG A 43 30.83 -8.08 -0.73
CA ARG A 43 30.55 -7.51 -2.07
C ARG A 43 29.16 -7.96 -2.51
N ILE A 44 28.50 -7.19 -3.40
CA ILE A 44 27.16 -7.52 -3.92
C ILE A 44 27.11 -8.91 -4.57
N SER A 45 28.20 -9.34 -5.21
CA SER A 45 28.35 -10.67 -5.80
C SER A 45 28.59 -11.80 -4.80
N GLU A 46 28.82 -11.49 -3.51
CA GLU A 46 29.25 -12.44 -2.48
C GLU A 46 28.25 -12.53 -1.32
N PHE A 47 27.00 -12.09 -1.52
CA PHE A 47 25.96 -12.19 -0.49
C PHE A 47 25.66 -13.64 -0.08
N GLU A 48 25.95 -14.64 -0.90
CA GLU A 48 25.86 -16.04 -0.49
C GLU A 48 26.93 -16.43 0.54
N ASN A 49 28.06 -15.71 0.57
CA ASN A 49 29.21 -15.99 1.44
C ASN A 49 29.26 -15.11 2.70
N VAL A 50 28.20 -14.34 3.00
CA VAL A 50 28.15 -13.42 4.16
C VAL A 50 28.51 -14.14 5.46
N HIS A 51 27.95 -15.34 5.68
CA HIS A 51 28.19 -16.11 6.90
C HIS A 51 29.66 -16.51 7.07
N ARG A 52 30.33 -16.92 5.98
CA ARG A 52 31.74 -17.31 6.01
C ARG A 52 32.62 -16.12 6.36
N LYS A 53 32.41 -14.99 5.69
CA LYS A 53 33.20 -13.77 5.91
C LYS A 53 33.02 -13.20 7.33
N PHE A 54 31.80 -13.28 7.85
CA PHE A 54 31.53 -12.91 9.23
C PHE A 54 32.25 -13.84 10.21
N ALA A 55 32.20 -15.16 10.00
CA ALA A 55 32.91 -16.13 10.83
C ALA A 55 34.44 -15.93 10.79
N GLU A 56 35.02 -15.67 9.61
CA GLU A 56 36.44 -15.33 9.46
C GLU A 56 36.82 -14.07 10.26
N THR A 57 35.93 -13.07 10.29
CA THR A 57 36.17 -11.84 11.05
C THR A 57 36.07 -12.07 12.56
N ILE A 58 35.11 -12.89 13.01
CA ILE A 58 35.01 -13.30 14.41
C ILE A 58 36.28 -14.05 14.84
N ALA A 59 36.77 -14.99 14.01
CA ALA A 59 38.01 -15.71 14.27
C ALA A 59 39.21 -14.75 14.35
N PHE A 60 39.29 -13.76 13.45
CA PHE A 60 40.33 -12.72 13.49
C PHE A 60 40.30 -11.91 14.79
N VAL A 61 39.12 -11.51 15.25
CA VAL A 61 38.96 -10.78 16.54
C VAL A 61 39.38 -11.66 17.72
N HIS A 62 39.10 -12.96 17.68
CA HIS A 62 39.54 -13.90 18.72
C HIS A 62 41.06 -14.09 18.77
N LEU A 63 41.72 -14.12 17.62
CA LEU A 63 43.16 -14.30 17.51
C LEU A 63 43.95 -13.06 17.94
N HIS A 64 43.34 -11.87 17.91
CA HIS A 64 43.99 -10.60 18.21
C HIS A 64 43.25 -9.81 19.32
N PRO A 65 43.59 -10.02 20.60
CA PRO A 65 42.96 -9.32 21.74
C PRO A 65 42.99 -7.79 21.65
N GLU A 66 44.02 -7.22 21.01
CA GLU A 66 44.12 -5.77 20.79
C GLU A 66 42.99 -5.24 19.90
N VAL A 67 42.62 -5.98 18.85
CA VAL A 67 41.50 -5.62 17.96
C VAL A 67 40.19 -5.63 18.73
N LEU A 68 40.00 -6.63 19.60
CA LEU A 68 38.84 -6.73 20.47
C LEU A 68 38.77 -5.55 21.45
N ASN A 69 39.89 -5.18 22.08
CA ASN A 69 39.95 -4.05 23.00
C ASN A 69 39.66 -2.72 22.29
N ASN A 70 40.27 -2.49 21.11
CA ASN A 70 40.00 -1.30 20.30
C ASN A 70 38.54 -1.24 19.84
N LEU A 71 37.93 -2.39 19.50
CA LEU A 71 36.51 -2.46 19.15
C LEU A 71 35.60 -2.11 20.34
N ARG A 72 35.90 -2.62 21.54
CA ARG A 72 35.20 -2.26 22.79
C ARG A 72 35.28 -0.75 23.05
N THR A 73 36.49 -0.22 23.04
CA THR A 73 36.77 1.20 23.28
C THR A 73 36.06 2.09 22.26
N ALA A 74 36.14 1.74 20.97
CA ALA A 74 35.52 2.52 19.91
C ALA A 74 33.98 2.55 20.03
N ILE A 75 33.35 1.42 20.34
CA ILE A 75 31.89 1.36 20.57
C ILE A 75 31.49 2.18 21.80
N MET A 76 32.20 2.02 22.92
CA MET A 76 31.92 2.78 24.15
C MET A 76 32.12 4.28 23.96
N ALA A 77 33.15 4.70 23.22
CA ALA A 77 33.38 6.10 22.87
C ALA A 77 32.18 6.69 22.12
N GLN A 78 31.58 5.95 21.18
CA GLN A 78 30.39 6.43 20.46
C GLN A 78 29.13 6.44 21.34
N LEU A 79 28.92 5.41 22.18
CA LEU A 79 27.74 5.32 23.03
C LEU A 79 27.71 6.39 24.14
N ILE A 80 28.87 6.73 24.70
CA ILE A 80 28.99 7.70 25.79
C ILE A 80 28.95 9.14 25.26
N ASN A 81 29.65 9.41 24.15
CA ASN A 81 29.86 10.77 23.65
C ASN A 81 28.84 11.21 22.58
N SER A 82 27.81 10.41 22.31
CA SER A 82 26.78 10.74 21.31
C SER A 82 25.38 10.79 21.92
N ASN A 83 24.51 11.54 21.27
CA ASN A 83 23.09 11.57 21.60
C ASN A 83 22.37 10.36 20.98
N LEU A 84 21.94 9.42 21.82
CA LEU A 84 21.19 8.21 21.49
C LEU A 84 19.68 8.48 21.40
N VAL A 85 19.18 9.60 21.94
CA VAL A 85 17.74 9.88 22.04
C VAL A 85 17.03 9.83 20.67
N PRO A 86 17.55 10.41 19.57
CA PRO A 86 16.91 10.32 18.26
C PRO A 86 16.84 8.87 17.74
N MET A 87 17.91 8.09 17.91
CA MET A 87 17.92 6.67 17.57
C MET A 87 16.84 5.89 18.32
N LEU A 88 16.70 6.16 19.62
CA LEU A 88 15.78 5.46 20.50
C LEU A 88 14.32 5.87 20.29
N THR A 89 14.05 7.10 19.88
CA THR A 89 12.68 7.66 19.81
C THR A 89 12.13 7.86 18.40
N GLU A 90 12.98 7.93 17.38
CA GLU A 90 12.59 8.29 16.00
C GLU A 90 12.95 7.22 14.96
N SER A 91 14.04 6.47 15.16
CA SER A 91 14.47 5.46 14.17
C SER A 91 13.42 4.37 13.96
N GLY A 92 12.89 4.30 12.74
CA GLY A 92 11.89 3.31 12.33
C GLY A 92 10.46 3.61 12.77
N ILE A 93 10.25 4.73 13.46
CA ILE A 93 8.94 5.12 13.97
C ILE A 93 8.39 6.17 13.01
N THR A 94 7.17 5.98 12.53
CA THR A 94 6.52 7.00 11.70
C THR A 94 6.19 8.22 12.55
N ILE A 95 6.60 9.42 12.10
CA ILE A 95 6.49 10.68 12.85
C ILE A 95 5.28 11.51 12.39
N SER A 96 4.93 11.43 11.10
CA SER A 96 3.90 12.30 10.52
C SER A 96 2.49 11.76 10.75
N ARG A 97 1.54 12.63 11.14
CA ARG A 97 0.13 12.31 11.43
C ARG A 97 -0.70 11.83 10.22
N GLY A 98 -0.07 11.43 9.11
CA GLY A 98 -0.79 10.95 7.93
C GLY A 98 0.12 10.54 6.78
N ALA A 99 -0.26 9.46 6.09
CA ALA A 99 0.56 8.81 5.07
C ALA A 99 0.97 9.72 3.90
N GLY A 100 0.14 10.70 3.53
CA GLY A 100 0.47 11.66 2.47
C GLY A 100 1.58 12.63 2.85
N ARG A 101 1.62 13.08 4.11
CA ARG A 101 2.70 13.96 4.60
C ARG A 101 4.02 13.21 4.69
N GLU A 102 3.99 11.94 5.12
CA GLU A 102 5.15 11.05 5.10
C GLU A 102 5.68 10.84 3.68
N LEU A 103 4.79 10.56 2.72
CA LEU A 103 5.16 10.35 1.32
C LEU A 103 5.82 11.61 0.73
N TYR A 104 5.23 12.78 0.98
CA TYR A 104 5.80 14.06 0.57
C TYR A 104 7.16 14.34 1.22
N ALA A 105 7.29 14.09 2.53
CA ALA A 105 8.57 14.25 3.24
C ALA A 105 9.66 13.33 2.66
N ARG A 106 9.35 12.06 2.38
CA ARG A 106 10.30 11.12 1.76
C ARG A 106 10.67 11.51 0.33
N LEU A 107 9.71 12.00 -0.47
CA LEU A 107 9.98 12.56 -1.80
C LEU A 107 10.94 13.74 -1.72
N LYS A 108 10.67 14.68 -0.80
CA LYS A 108 11.54 15.83 -0.53
C LYS A 108 12.94 15.38 -0.13
N HIS A 109 13.07 14.46 0.82
CA HIS A 109 14.37 14.00 1.33
C HIS A 109 15.14 13.11 0.37
N LYS A 110 14.47 12.56 -0.66
CA LYS A 110 15.14 11.88 -1.76
C LYS A 110 15.80 12.86 -2.73
N LEU A 111 15.22 14.06 -2.91
CA LEU A 111 15.80 15.13 -3.73
C LEU A 111 16.87 15.92 -2.96
N LEU A 112 16.61 16.22 -1.68
CA LEU A 112 17.52 16.95 -0.81
C LEU A 112 17.52 16.32 0.60
N PRO A 113 18.56 15.54 0.95
CA PRO A 113 18.68 14.92 2.26
C PRO A 113 18.57 15.95 3.40
N ALA A 114 17.98 15.54 4.53
CA ALA A 114 17.96 16.38 5.72
C ALA A 114 19.39 16.58 6.25
N ALA A 115 19.67 17.77 6.78
CA ALA A 115 20.91 18.02 7.53
C ALA A 115 20.93 17.11 8.77
N GLN A 116 22.05 16.47 9.03
CA GLN A 116 22.25 15.58 10.17
C GLN A 116 23.17 16.24 11.19
N ASP A 117 22.85 16.11 12.47
CA ASP A 117 23.72 16.56 13.57
C ASP A 117 24.87 15.55 13.74
N PRO A 118 26.15 15.96 13.62
CA PRO A 118 27.29 15.10 13.88
C PRO A 118 27.30 14.46 15.28
N ASN A 119 26.59 15.05 16.25
CA ASN A 119 26.45 14.54 17.62
C ASN A 119 25.38 13.46 17.79
N ASP A 120 24.53 13.26 16.78
CA ASP A 120 23.50 12.21 16.80
C ASP A 120 24.10 10.84 16.48
N PHE A 121 23.73 9.82 17.25
CA PHE A 121 24.13 8.45 16.97
C PHE A 121 23.60 7.93 15.62
N LEU A 122 22.48 8.45 15.12
CA LEU A 122 22.00 8.15 13.77
C LEU A 122 22.96 8.62 12.68
N TYR A 123 23.63 9.76 12.87
CA TYR A 123 24.68 10.21 11.94
C TYR A 123 25.84 9.21 11.90
N LEU A 124 26.26 8.71 13.06
CA LEU A 124 27.32 7.71 13.17
C LEU A 124 26.96 6.41 12.46
N LEU A 125 25.74 5.91 12.69
CA LEU A 125 25.25 4.70 12.03
C LEU A 125 25.21 4.85 10.50
N ASN A 126 24.82 6.03 9.99
CA ASN A 126 24.89 6.31 8.55
C ASN A 126 26.32 6.33 8.02
N ARG A 127 27.30 6.79 8.80
CA ARG A 127 28.71 6.78 8.39
C ARG A 127 29.28 5.36 8.39
N ILE A 128 28.92 4.55 9.39
CA ILE A 128 29.36 3.15 9.52
C ILE A 128 28.69 2.26 8.45
N PHE A 129 27.37 2.32 8.32
CA PHE A 129 26.53 1.58 7.38
C PHE A 129 26.06 2.44 6.20
N PHE A 130 27.00 3.10 5.53
CA PHE A 130 26.71 4.11 4.50
C PHE A 130 26.08 3.58 3.21
N LYS A 131 26.10 2.26 2.95
CA LYS A 131 25.49 1.72 1.73
C LYS A 131 24.02 1.43 1.99
N HIS A 132 23.15 1.86 1.08
CA HIS A 132 21.71 1.58 1.14
C HIS A 132 21.34 0.09 1.16
N THR A 133 22.27 -0.81 0.81
CA THR A 133 22.11 -2.28 0.82
C THR A 133 22.73 -2.94 2.07
N ASP A 134 23.28 -2.17 3.01
CA ASP A 134 23.94 -2.76 4.18
C ASP A 134 22.97 -3.55 5.07
N TYR A 135 21.71 -3.11 5.16
CA TYR A 135 20.67 -3.86 5.87
C TYR A 135 20.49 -5.30 5.38
N GLU A 136 20.73 -5.59 4.09
CA GLU A 136 20.47 -6.92 3.50
C GLU A 136 21.39 -7.99 4.11
N TRP A 137 22.69 -7.69 4.24
CA TRP A 137 23.64 -8.64 4.82
C TRP A 137 23.53 -8.69 6.35
N VAL A 138 23.21 -7.55 6.98
CA VAL A 138 22.97 -7.46 8.42
C VAL A 138 21.78 -8.33 8.83
N GLU A 139 20.67 -8.28 8.08
CA GLU A 139 19.51 -9.13 8.31
C GLU A 139 19.79 -10.60 7.99
N GLN A 140 20.50 -10.88 6.89
CA GLN A 140 20.82 -12.24 6.48
C GLN A 140 21.66 -12.99 7.52
N LEU A 141 22.55 -12.31 8.25
CA LEU A 141 23.33 -12.93 9.33
C LEU A 141 22.45 -13.56 10.42
N GLY A 142 21.29 -12.96 10.66
CA GLY A 142 20.32 -13.37 11.66
C GLY A 142 20.69 -12.92 13.08
N ARG A 143 19.68 -12.86 13.94
CA ARG A 143 19.79 -12.43 15.34
C ARG A 143 20.88 -13.18 16.11
N ASP A 144 20.97 -14.50 15.95
CA ASP A 144 21.82 -15.34 16.79
C ASP A 144 23.32 -15.08 16.58
N LYS A 145 23.74 -14.71 15.36
CA LYS A 145 25.13 -14.34 15.09
C LYS A 145 25.49 -12.98 15.66
N TRP A 146 24.56 -12.03 15.61
CA TRP A 146 24.74 -10.71 16.22
C TRP A 146 24.78 -10.79 17.75
N MET A 147 23.93 -11.63 18.37
CA MET A 147 24.02 -11.90 19.81
C MET A 147 25.41 -12.38 20.21
N ARG A 148 25.93 -13.42 19.54
CA ARG A 148 27.28 -13.95 19.79
C ARG A 148 28.38 -12.91 19.58
N PHE A 149 28.25 -12.06 18.56
CA PHE A 149 29.21 -11.00 18.30
C PHE A 149 29.24 -9.97 19.43
N PHE A 150 28.08 -9.54 19.91
CA PHE A 150 28.03 -8.57 21.00
C PHE A 150 28.43 -9.18 22.35
N GLU A 151 28.11 -10.45 22.60
CA GLU A 151 28.62 -11.22 23.74
C GLU A 151 30.16 -11.31 23.70
N LEU A 152 30.74 -11.58 22.53
CA LEU A 152 32.19 -11.61 22.32
C LEU A 152 32.85 -10.27 22.60
N ILE A 153 32.26 -9.18 22.10
CA ILE A 153 32.74 -7.84 22.41
C ILE A 153 32.71 -7.64 23.92
N GLY A 154 31.96 -8.42 24.71
CA GLY A 154 31.95 -8.27 26.15
C GLY A 154 31.55 -6.85 26.51
N ILE A 155 30.70 -6.23 25.68
CA ILE A 155 29.96 -5.07 26.09
C ILE A 155 29.03 -5.65 27.14
N SER A 156 29.51 -5.73 28.38
CA SER A 156 28.61 -5.51 29.48
C SER A 156 28.12 -4.09 29.26
N PHE A 157 27.08 -3.97 28.44
CA PHE A 157 25.99 -3.07 28.70
C PHE A 157 25.34 -3.53 30.01
N SER A 158 26.13 -3.78 31.06
CA SER A 158 25.63 -3.63 32.40
C SER A 158 25.06 -2.22 32.33
N GLY A 159 23.76 -2.08 32.54
CA GLY A 159 23.08 -0.79 32.54
C GLY A 159 23.58 0.09 33.66
N SER A 160 24.87 0.05 34.02
CA SER A 160 25.53 0.76 35.09
C SER A 160 26.12 2.07 34.62
N ASN A 161 26.30 2.30 33.31
CA ASN A 161 26.78 3.61 32.85
C ASN A 161 25.64 4.64 32.97
N PRO A 162 25.73 5.61 33.89
CA PRO A 162 24.63 6.51 34.19
C PRO A 162 24.19 7.32 32.98
N ILE A 163 25.09 7.58 32.02
CA ILE A 163 24.78 8.35 30.81
C ILE A 163 23.78 7.60 29.92
N ILE A 164 23.99 6.30 29.72
CA ILE A 164 23.12 5.48 28.87
C ILE A 164 21.74 5.32 29.52
N ILE A 165 21.70 5.04 30.83
CA ILE A 165 20.44 4.94 31.59
C ILE A 165 19.67 6.26 31.50
N ARG A 166 20.34 7.40 31.73
CA ARG A 166 19.70 8.72 31.65
C ARG A 166 19.10 8.96 30.27
N GLN A 167 19.84 8.66 29.20
CA GLN A 167 19.34 8.80 27.84
C GLN A 167 18.17 7.83 27.54
N ALA A 168 18.20 6.61 28.08
CA ALA A 168 17.10 5.66 27.96
C ALA A 168 15.83 6.14 28.68
N VAL A 169 15.96 6.65 29.90
CA VAL A 169 14.84 7.22 30.69
C VAL A 169 14.26 8.46 30.02
N VAL A 170 15.09 9.36 29.50
CA VAL A 170 14.63 10.51 28.70
C VAL A 170 13.88 10.04 27.44
N SER A 171 14.41 9.03 26.74
CA SER A 171 13.75 8.45 25.56
C SER A 171 12.41 7.80 25.91
N LEU A 172 12.35 7.10 27.05
CA LEU A 172 11.15 6.47 27.58
C LEU A 172 10.10 7.54 27.90
N GLN A 173 10.49 8.66 28.51
CA GLN A 173 9.60 9.81 28.78
C GLN A 173 9.03 10.40 27.48
N ILE A 174 9.85 10.60 26.45
CA ILE A 174 9.40 11.14 25.15
C ILE A 174 8.39 10.19 24.49
N LEU A 175 8.70 8.89 24.44
CA LEU A 175 7.80 7.91 23.85
C LEU A 175 6.50 7.76 24.65
N SER A 176 6.61 7.76 25.96
CA SER A 176 5.47 7.71 26.88
C SER A 176 4.50 8.87 26.66
N ALA A 177 5.00 10.10 26.56
CA ALA A 177 4.16 11.27 26.27
C ALA A 177 3.48 11.15 24.90
N ARG A 178 4.20 10.66 23.88
CA ARG A 178 3.64 10.42 22.53
C ARG A 178 2.59 9.31 22.53
N VAL A 179 2.78 8.23 23.29
CA VAL A 179 1.81 7.13 23.44
C VAL A 179 0.54 7.64 24.13
N ALA A 180 0.68 8.39 25.22
CA ALA A 180 -0.47 8.99 25.89
C ALA A 180 -1.23 9.93 24.95
N GLN A 181 -0.53 10.84 24.25
CA GLN A 181 -1.16 11.74 23.27
C GLN A 181 -1.96 10.96 22.22
N LEU A 182 -1.38 9.90 21.64
CA LEU A 182 -2.08 9.05 20.67
C LEU A 182 -3.28 8.31 21.28
N GLY A 183 -3.18 7.90 22.54
CA GLY A 183 -4.28 7.29 23.29
C GLY A 183 -5.45 8.24 23.59
N TRP A 184 -5.20 9.56 23.54
CA TRP A 184 -6.21 10.62 23.71
C TRP A 184 -6.81 11.11 22.39
N GLU A 185 -6.29 10.69 21.23
CA GLU A 185 -6.86 11.06 19.94
C GLU A 185 -8.30 10.55 19.82
N ASN A 186 -9.18 11.34 19.19
CA ASN A 186 -10.60 11.03 19.06
C ASN A 186 -10.84 9.68 18.38
N GLU A 187 -10.00 9.34 17.41
CA GLU A 187 -9.94 8.07 16.70
C GLU A 187 -9.84 6.87 17.65
N ILE A 188 -9.15 7.02 18.78
CA ILE A 188 -8.88 5.95 19.73
C ILE A 188 -9.90 5.99 20.87
N ILE A 189 -10.04 7.14 21.55
CA ILE A 189 -10.82 7.25 22.78
C ILE A 189 -12.30 6.87 22.62
N GLN A 190 -12.90 7.15 21.46
CA GLN A 190 -14.30 6.82 21.17
C GLN A 190 -14.58 5.32 21.06
N HIS A 191 -13.53 4.51 20.91
CA HIS A 191 -13.61 3.06 20.71
C HIS A 191 -13.05 2.28 21.90
N ILE A 192 -12.55 2.95 22.94
CA ILE A 192 -12.03 2.29 24.14
C ILE A 192 -13.20 1.69 24.96
N PRO A 193 -13.11 0.41 25.38
CA PRO A 193 -14.06 -0.22 26.28
C PRO A 193 -14.28 0.54 27.59
N ALA A 194 -15.46 0.40 28.18
CA ALA A 194 -15.85 1.12 29.41
C ALA A 194 -14.84 0.93 30.57
N GLN A 195 -14.26 -0.26 30.73
CA GLN A 195 -13.31 -0.52 31.82
C GLN A 195 -11.99 0.27 31.72
N TRP A 196 -11.65 0.77 30.52
CA TRP A 196 -10.42 1.49 30.23
C TRP A 196 -10.68 2.95 29.85
N GLN A 197 -11.90 3.45 30.05
CA GLN A 197 -12.18 4.87 29.92
C GLN A 197 -11.54 5.68 31.06
N PRO A 198 -11.35 7.00 30.89
CA PRO A 198 -10.80 7.85 31.93
C PRO A 198 -11.54 7.67 33.26
N PRO A 199 -10.83 7.55 34.40
CA PRO A 199 -9.39 7.79 34.58
C PRO A 199 -8.48 6.56 34.31
N ASN A 200 -9.03 5.39 33.99
CA ASN A 200 -8.29 4.12 33.94
C ASN A 200 -7.66 3.81 32.56
N ASN A 201 -7.44 4.82 31.72
CA ASN A 201 -6.89 4.62 30.38
C ASN A 201 -5.43 4.13 30.46
N PRO A 202 -5.11 2.89 30.01
CA PRO A 202 -3.75 2.33 30.11
C PRO A 202 -2.68 3.23 29.47
N PHE A 203 -3.00 3.90 28.36
CA PHE A 203 -2.08 4.82 27.68
C PHE A 203 -1.71 6.03 28.54
N SER A 204 -2.56 6.41 29.49
CA SER A 204 -2.29 7.49 30.46
C SER A 204 -1.62 6.97 31.74
N VAL A 205 -2.01 5.78 32.20
CA VAL A 205 -1.41 5.14 33.39
C VAL A 205 0.09 4.89 33.18
N GLN A 206 0.49 4.40 31.99
CA GLN A 206 1.92 4.22 31.69
C GLN A 206 2.70 5.54 31.78
N GLN A 207 2.08 6.68 31.44
CA GLN A 207 2.75 7.99 31.48
C GLN A 207 3.05 8.43 32.90
N TYR A 208 2.13 8.16 33.81
CA TYR A 208 2.34 8.42 35.23
C TYR A 208 3.50 7.58 35.79
N LEU A 209 3.55 6.28 35.49
CA LEU A 209 4.63 5.40 35.95
C LEU A 209 5.99 5.80 35.38
N VAL A 210 6.06 6.14 34.08
CA VAL A 210 7.30 6.62 33.45
C VAL A 210 7.77 7.94 34.08
N TYR A 211 6.86 8.84 34.44
CA TYR A 211 7.20 10.06 35.14
C TYR A 211 7.85 9.76 36.51
N GLN A 212 7.30 8.82 37.28
CA GLN A 212 7.89 8.42 38.57
C GLN A 212 9.28 7.80 38.42
N ILE A 213 9.48 6.92 37.43
CA ILE A 213 10.80 6.35 37.11
C ILE A 213 11.81 7.47 36.80
N LYS A 214 11.39 8.45 35.99
CA LYS A 214 12.22 9.58 35.60
C LYS A 214 12.58 10.48 36.79
N GLU A 215 11.67 10.74 37.73
CA GLU A 215 11.99 11.50 38.94
C GLU A 215 13.04 10.76 39.79
N ARG A 216 12.87 9.45 40.04
CA ARG A 216 13.84 8.65 40.82
C ARG A 216 15.24 8.65 40.20
N ILE A 217 15.37 8.42 38.89
CA ILE A 217 16.68 8.28 38.24
C ILE A 217 17.31 9.64 37.92
N LEU A 218 16.56 10.60 37.35
CA LEU A 218 17.15 11.85 36.84
C LEU A 218 17.22 12.96 37.88
N ARG A 219 16.23 13.04 38.77
CA ARG A 219 16.12 14.13 39.76
C ARG A 219 16.68 13.73 41.10
N GLU A 220 16.32 12.54 41.58
CA GLU A 220 16.78 12.02 42.87
C GLU A 220 18.14 11.30 42.75
N ASN A 221 18.64 11.07 41.53
CA ASN A 221 19.90 10.35 41.25
C ASN A 221 19.98 8.97 41.92
N LEU A 222 18.83 8.31 42.11
CA LEU A 222 18.79 6.96 42.67
C LEU A 222 19.24 5.93 41.64
N GLY A 223 19.80 4.83 42.14
CA GLY A 223 20.21 3.70 41.31
C GLY A 223 19.01 2.95 40.70
N PRO A 224 19.26 2.11 39.67
CA PRO A 224 18.22 1.31 39.00
C PRO A 224 17.41 0.41 39.95
N GLU A 225 18.01 -0.07 41.03
CA GLU A 225 17.33 -0.88 42.07
C GLU A 225 16.11 -0.15 42.66
N SER A 226 16.14 1.18 42.71
CA SER A 226 15.04 1.99 43.25
C SER A 226 13.77 1.97 42.39
N ILE A 227 13.83 1.52 41.15
CA ILE A 227 12.69 1.55 40.21
C ILE A 227 12.07 0.18 39.95
N GLN A 228 12.56 -0.91 40.56
CA GLN A 228 12.19 -2.28 40.17
C GLN A 228 10.68 -2.58 40.30
N ASP A 229 10.03 -2.10 41.37
CA ASP A 229 8.57 -2.21 41.53
C ASP A 229 7.82 -1.38 40.47
N LEU A 230 8.25 -0.15 40.22
CA LEU A 230 7.64 0.73 39.20
C LEU A 230 7.81 0.17 37.79
N ALA A 231 8.95 -0.44 37.51
CA ALA A 231 9.25 -1.03 36.22
C ALA A 231 8.44 -2.33 36.00
N THR A 232 8.28 -3.16 37.03
CA THR A 232 7.37 -4.31 36.99
C THR A 232 5.93 -3.87 36.69
N GLN A 233 5.44 -2.83 37.37
CA GLN A 233 4.11 -2.26 37.12
C GLN A 233 3.99 -1.69 35.70
N LEU A 234 5.00 -0.95 35.22
CA LEU A 234 5.01 -0.38 33.88
C LEU A 234 5.01 -1.48 32.82
N SER A 235 5.79 -2.55 33.00
CA SER A 235 5.81 -3.71 32.10
C SER A 235 4.42 -4.33 31.97
N GLY A 236 3.70 -4.52 33.08
CA GLY A 236 2.31 -4.98 33.08
C GLY A 236 1.38 -4.04 32.30
N VAL A 237 1.46 -2.72 32.54
CA VAL A 237 0.63 -1.74 31.83
C VAL A 237 0.95 -1.68 30.34
N LEU A 238 2.21 -1.85 29.94
CA LEU A 238 2.61 -1.91 28.53
C LEU A 238 2.00 -3.12 27.81
N VAL A 239 1.91 -4.27 28.49
CA VAL A 239 1.20 -5.46 27.97
C VAL A 239 -0.28 -5.14 27.77
N THR A 240 -0.94 -4.56 28.77
CA THR A 240 -2.35 -4.15 28.66
C THR A 240 -2.58 -3.13 27.54
N CYS A 241 -1.65 -2.19 27.33
CA CYS A 241 -1.69 -1.27 26.19
C CYS A 241 -1.63 -2.02 24.86
N GLY A 242 -0.78 -3.05 24.76
CA GLY A 242 -0.68 -3.93 23.59
C GLY A 242 -1.97 -4.69 23.31
N GLU A 243 -2.59 -5.25 24.36
CA GLU A 243 -3.89 -5.93 24.28
C GLU A 243 -5.00 -4.98 23.80
N LEU A 244 -5.08 -3.76 24.35
CA LEU A 244 -6.03 -2.75 23.89
C LEU A 244 -5.81 -2.37 22.41
N VAL A 245 -4.57 -2.25 21.96
CA VAL A 245 -4.28 -2.01 20.52
C VAL A 245 -4.80 -3.14 19.64
N GLN A 246 -4.67 -4.41 20.06
CA GLN A 246 -5.21 -5.54 19.30
C GLN A 246 -6.74 -5.58 19.35
N LEU A 247 -7.36 -5.35 20.50
CA LEU A 247 -8.82 -5.29 20.64
C LEU A 247 -9.43 -4.22 19.71
N LEU A 248 -8.85 -3.00 19.74
CA LEU A 248 -9.28 -1.92 18.86
C LEU A 248 -9.15 -2.32 17.39
N ARG A 249 -8.04 -2.99 17.02
CA ARG A 249 -7.80 -3.51 15.66
C ARG A 249 -8.85 -4.52 15.24
N ASP A 250 -9.26 -5.42 16.11
CA ASP A 250 -10.27 -6.42 15.77
C ASP A 250 -11.66 -5.78 15.59
N GLU A 251 -12.05 -4.84 16.46
CA GLU A 251 -13.28 -4.07 16.27
C GLU A 251 -13.29 -3.24 14.98
N THR A 252 -12.11 -2.78 14.53
CA THR A 252 -12.00 -1.99 13.30
C THR A 252 -12.42 -2.74 12.04
N ALA A 253 -12.26 -4.07 12.03
CA ALA A 253 -12.57 -4.91 10.87
C ALA A 253 -14.09 -5.01 10.63
N ASP A 254 -14.89 -5.00 11.71
CA ASP A 254 -16.33 -5.20 11.64
C ASP A 254 -17.11 -3.91 11.40
N LYS A 255 -16.71 -2.81 12.05
CA LYS A 255 -17.43 -1.52 12.05
C LYS A 255 -16.93 -0.53 10.98
N GLY A 256 -15.78 -0.79 10.36
CA GLY A 256 -15.10 0.10 9.42
C GLY A 256 -14.36 1.24 10.12
N THR A 257 -13.21 1.68 9.59
CA THR A 257 -12.33 2.64 10.31
C THR A 257 -11.61 3.64 9.45
N SER A 258 -11.22 4.76 10.06
CA SER A 258 -10.44 5.78 9.38
C SER A 258 -9.01 5.31 9.15
N LEU A 259 -8.44 5.75 8.03
CA LEU A 259 -7.02 5.58 7.78
C LEU A 259 -6.15 6.20 8.89
N SER A 260 -6.64 7.29 9.50
CA SER A 260 -6.01 7.94 10.65
C SER A 260 -5.87 6.96 11.82
N GLN A 261 -6.97 6.30 12.21
CA GLN A 261 -6.99 5.35 13.33
C GLN A 261 -6.02 4.19 13.12
N THR A 262 -6.01 3.58 11.93
CA THR A 262 -5.09 2.47 11.63
C THR A 262 -3.63 2.88 11.72
N PHE A 263 -3.33 4.09 11.27
CA PHE A 263 -1.99 4.64 11.36
C PHE A 263 -1.60 4.99 12.81
N ILE A 264 -2.56 5.45 13.63
CA ILE A 264 -2.36 5.66 15.07
C ILE A 264 -2.09 4.32 15.77
N LEU A 265 -2.89 3.27 15.52
CA LEU A 265 -2.70 1.95 16.10
C LEU A 265 -1.34 1.34 15.72
N TYR A 266 -0.90 1.51 14.47
CA TYR A 266 0.43 1.09 14.04
C TYR A 266 1.54 1.85 14.79
N GLN A 267 1.41 3.18 14.95
CA GLN A 267 2.36 3.96 15.73
C GLN A 267 2.39 3.57 17.20
N LEU A 268 1.23 3.30 17.81
CA LEU A 268 1.13 2.84 19.19
C LEU A 268 1.91 1.53 19.37
N GLU A 269 1.70 0.54 18.50
CA GLU A 269 2.41 -0.74 18.55
C GLU A 269 3.94 -0.56 18.45
N GLN A 270 4.43 0.26 17.52
CA GLN A 270 5.86 0.54 17.37
C GLN A 270 6.45 1.22 18.61
N LYS A 271 5.73 2.20 19.18
CA LYS A 271 6.19 2.95 20.36
C LYS A 271 6.15 2.08 21.62
N LEU A 272 5.11 1.27 21.83
CA LEU A 272 5.01 0.36 22.97
C LEU A 272 6.14 -0.67 22.98
N ASN A 273 6.40 -1.31 21.83
CA ASN A 273 7.53 -2.24 21.69
C ASN A 273 8.88 -1.57 22.02
N ARG A 274 9.05 -0.32 21.59
CA ARG A 274 10.27 0.44 21.90
C ARG A 274 10.36 0.83 23.37
N MET A 275 9.24 1.16 24.02
CA MET A 275 9.20 1.44 25.44
C MET A 275 9.59 0.23 26.29
N THR A 276 9.16 -0.98 25.94
CA THR A 276 9.59 -2.21 26.61
C THR A 276 11.11 -2.40 26.54
N LEU A 277 11.73 -2.14 25.37
CA LEU A 277 13.19 -2.21 25.23
C LEU A 277 13.93 -1.16 26.09
N LEU A 278 13.38 0.05 26.17
CA LEU A 278 13.97 1.12 26.99
C LEU A 278 13.82 0.86 28.48
N LEU A 279 12.74 0.18 28.88
CA LEU A 279 12.53 -0.24 30.26
C LEU A 279 13.59 -1.28 30.68
N ASP A 280 13.86 -2.29 29.83
CA ASP A 280 14.94 -3.26 30.07
C ASP A 280 16.31 -2.57 30.26
N ILE A 281 16.57 -1.49 29.50
CA ILE A 281 17.82 -0.71 29.61
C ILE A 281 17.84 0.11 30.91
N ALA A 282 16.69 0.63 31.35
CA ALA A 282 16.58 1.44 32.55
C ALA A 282 16.68 0.64 33.85
N GLU A 283 16.18 -0.61 33.88
CA GLU A 283 16.27 -1.51 35.03
C GLU A 283 17.69 -2.00 35.31
N ALA A 284 18.57 -1.95 34.31
CA ALA A 284 19.99 -2.30 34.44
C ALA A 284 20.27 -3.68 35.06
N GLU A 285 19.34 -4.65 34.95
CA GLU A 285 19.60 -6.02 35.41
C GLU A 285 20.85 -6.60 34.75
N GLU A 286 21.59 -7.46 35.47
CA GLU A 286 22.90 -8.00 35.04
C GLU A 286 22.89 -8.67 33.66
N LYS A 287 21.71 -8.98 33.10
CA LYS A 287 21.55 -9.58 31.77
C LYS A 287 20.56 -8.79 30.94
N LEU A 288 21.01 -7.73 30.28
CA LEU A 288 20.28 -7.20 29.13
C LEU A 288 19.89 -8.35 28.20
N ASN A 289 18.63 -8.35 27.77
CA ASN A 289 18.15 -9.35 26.85
C ASN A 289 18.85 -9.17 25.48
N MET A 290 19.90 -9.95 25.25
CA MET A 290 20.76 -9.80 24.08
C MET A 290 20.02 -10.01 22.77
N ALA A 291 18.99 -10.85 22.79
CA ALA A 291 18.13 -11.09 21.66
C ALA A 291 17.35 -9.84 21.26
N ARG A 292 16.82 -9.11 22.24
CA ARG A 292 16.12 -7.83 22.05
C ARG A 292 17.06 -6.75 21.53
N PHE A 293 18.27 -6.64 22.09
CA PHE A 293 19.27 -5.68 21.64
C PHE A 293 19.73 -5.96 20.19
N ALA A 294 20.05 -7.21 19.87
CA ALA A 294 20.43 -7.61 18.51
C ALA A 294 19.32 -7.33 17.49
N ASN A 295 18.06 -7.61 17.86
CA ASN A 295 16.91 -7.26 17.02
C ASN A 295 16.78 -5.75 16.81
N MET A 296 16.97 -4.94 17.86
CA MET A 296 16.95 -3.48 17.76
C MET A 296 18.05 -2.99 16.81
N PHE A 297 19.27 -3.50 16.95
CA PHE A 297 20.39 -3.14 16.08
C PHE A 297 20.09 -3.42 14.60
N ILE A 298 19.63 -4.64 14.27
CA ILE A 298 19.23 -5.01 12.91
C ILE A 298 18.12 -4.08 12.40
N THR A 299 17.12 -3.84 13.25
CA THR A 299 15.96 -3.00 12.91
C THR A 299 16.36 -1.55 12.65
N VAL A 300 17.21 -0.95 13.50
CA VAL A 300 17.69 0.43 13.34
C VAL A 300 18.50 0.57 12.05
N ILE A 301 19.40 -0.37 11.73
CA ILE A 301 20.17 -0.32 10.47
C ILE A 301 19.24 -0.40 9.26
N ARG A 302 18.28 -1.34 9.26
CA ARG A 302 17.27 -1.44 8.20
C ARG A 302 16.52 -0.14 8.04
N ASN A 303 16.01 0.41 9.13
CA ASN A 303 15.21 1.63 9.13
C ASN A 303 16.01 2.81 8.62
N GLU A 304 17.27 2.94 9.03
CA GLU A 304 18.13 4.04 8.63
C GLU A 304 18.52 3.95 7.14
N ASN A 305 18.90 2.77 6.66
CA ASN A 305 19.18 2.55 5.24
C ASN A 305 17.93 2.72 4.35
N ARG A 306 16.73 2.48 4.90
CA ARG A 306 15.44 2.51 4.17
C ARG A 306 14.56 3.72 4.49
N LYS A 307 15.03 4.70 5.27
CA LYS A 307 14.23 5.86 5.74
C LYS A 307 13.60 6.68 4.61
N ASN A 308 14.30 6.82 3.48
CA ASN A 308 13.81 7.55 2.30
C ASN A 308 13.15 6.64 1.25
N SER A 309 12.96 5.35 1.53
CA SER A 309 12.36 4.41 0.58
C SER A 309 10.84 4.57 0.54
N ILE A 310 10.33 5.10 -0.57
CA ILE A 310 8.90 5.18 -0.86
C ILE A 310 8.31 3.77 -1.00
N ARG A 311 9.04 2.84 -1.62
CA ARG A 311 8.60 1.46 -1.79
C ARG A 311 8.43 0.74 -0.45
N GLU A 312 9.33 0.97 0.51
CA GLU A 312 9.22 0.41 1.86
C GLU A 312 8.04 1.00 2.61
N PHE A 313 7.90 2.33 2.57
CA PHE A 313 6.78 3.03 3.19
C PHE A 313 5.43 2.53 2.65
N LEU A 314 5.28 2.49 1.33
CA LEU A 314 4.10 1.90 0.71
C LEU A 314 3.98 0.42 1.08
N SER A 315 5.06 -0.36 1.17
CA SER A 315 4.97 -1.75 1.64
C SER A 315 4.32 -1.87 3.02
N GLN A 316 4.79 -1.08 3.97
CA GLN A 316 4.38 -1.13 5.38
C GLN A 316 3.00 -0.52 5.58
N THR A 317 2.67 0.56 4.87
CA THR A 317 1.40 1.31 5.04
C THR A 317 0.31 0.84 4.08
N THR A 318 0.64 0.42 2.86
CA THR A 318 -0.32 -0.13 1.89
C THR A 318 -0.89 -1.44 2.37
N GLY A 319 -0.18 -2.29 3.13
CA GLY A 319 -0.78 -3.51 3.69
C GLY A 319 -2.06 -3.20 4.49
N TYR A 320 -2.00 -2.19 5.35
CA TYR A 320 -3.12 -1.77 6.19
C TYR A 320 -4.19 -0.94 5.44
N LEU A 321 -3.79 -0.01 4.55
CA LEU A 321 -4.73 0.72 3.67
C LEU A 321 -5.49 -0.22 2.74
N ALA A 322 -4.75 -1.13 2.11
CA ALA A 322 -5.27 -2.07 1.16
C ALA A 322 -6.20 -3.06 1.84
N TYR A 323 -5.98 -3.38 3.11
CA TYR A 323 -6.85 -4.25 3.89
C TYR A 323 -8.25 -3.64 3.98
N GLN A 324 -8.37 -2.36 4.37
CA GLN A 324 -9.68 -1.69 4.45
C GLN A 324 -10.34 -1.44 3.10
N ILE A 325 -9.54 -1.04 2.10
CA ILE A 325 -10.03 -0.83 0.73
C ILE A 325 -10.50 -2.17 0.13
N ALA A 326 -9.85 -3.28 0.47
CA ALA A 326 -10.26 -4.62 0.08
C ALA A 326 -11.52 -5.04 0.85
N GLU A 327 -11.53 -5.02 2.19
CA GLU A 327 -12.61 -5.54 3.04
C GLU A 327 -13.98 -4.92 2.68
N HIS A 328 -14.03 -3.58 2.54
CA HIS A 328 -15.26 -2.88 2.17
C HIS A 328 -15.71 -3.14 0.73
N LYS A 329 -14.79 -3.45 -0.18
CA LYS A 329 -15.13 -3.82 -1.56
C LYS A 329 -15.58 -5.27 -1.70
N GLY A 330 -15.12 -6.17 -0.82
CA GLY A 330 -15.47 -7.59 -0.86
C GLY A 330 -16.98 -7.83 -0.73
N ARG A 331 -17.67 -7.08 0.15
CA ARG A 331 -19.14 -7.19 0.35
C ARG A 331 -19.97 -6.75 -0.86
N LYS A 332 -19.54 -5.74 -1.64
CA LYS A 332 -20.21 -5.34 -2.89
C LYS A 332 -19.81 -6.23 -4.08
N GLY A 333 -18.58 -6.76 -4.08
CA GLY A 333 -18.02 -7.58 -5.16
C GLY A 333 -18.69 -8.95 -5.35
N SER A 334 -19.21 -9.56 -4.29
CA SER A 334 -19.86 -10.88 -4.35
C SER A 334 -21.07 -10.92 -5.29
N LYS A 335 -21.84 -9.82 -5.36
CA LYS A 335 -22.98 -9.67 -6.28
C LYS A 335 -22.58 -9.70 -7.76
N TYR A 336 -21.30 -9.44 -8.07
CA TYR A 336 -20.76 -9.45 -9.42
C TYR A 336 -20.10 -10.78 -9.80
N ILE A 337 -20.14 -11.78 -8.92
CA ILE A 337 -19.60 -13.12 -9.18
C ILE A 337 -20.78 -14.05 -9.48
N THR A 338 -20.95 -14.40 -10.75
CA THR A 338 -21.93 -15.39 -11.17
C THR A 338 -21.52 -16.75 -10.59
N ALA A 339 -22.43 -17.47 -9.95
CA ALA A 339 -22.27 -18.83 -9.46
C ALA A 339 -23.04 -19.83 -10.33
N SER A 340 -24.22 -19.45 -10.84
CA SER A 340 -25.12 -20.30 -11.62
C SER A 340 -25.26 -19.90 -13.10
N PRO A 341 -25.76 -20.81 -13.97
CA PRO A 341 -26.13 -20.47 -15.35
C PRO A 341 -27.19 -19.37 -15.45
N LEU A 342 -28.14 -19.31 -14.52
CA LEU A 342 -29.18 -18.28 -14.51
C LEU A 342 -28.57 -16.89 -14.25
N GLU A 343 -27.71 -16.79 -13.23
CA GLU A 343 -27.00 -15.54 -12.90
C GLU A 343 -26.10 -15.07 -14.06
N TYR A 344 -25.54 -16.01 -14.84
CA TYR A 344 -24.75 -15.68 -16.03
C TYR A 344 -25.58 -14.97 -17.10
N PHE A 345 -26.79 -15.45 -17.39
CA PHE A 345 -27.68 -14.78 -18.35
C PHE A 345 -28.26 -13.48 -17.81
N GLN A 346 -28.55 -13.40 -16.50
CA GLN A 346 -28.93 -12.14 -15.85
C GLN A 346 -27.81 -11.09 -15.93
N MET A 347 -26.55 -11.51 -15.80
CA MET A 347 -25.37 -10.64 -15.98
C MET A 347 -25.27 -10.14 -17.44
N ILE A 348 -25.52 -11.00 -18.43
CA ILE A 348 -25.57 -10.58 -19.84
C ILE A 348 -26.68 -9.54 -20.03
N GLY A 349 -27.90 -9.81 -19.54
CA GLY A 349 -29.04 -8.90 -19.67
C GLY A 349 -28.80 -7.54 -19.01
N SER A 350 -28.25 -7.50 -17.79
CA SER A 350 -27.90 -6.23 -17.14
C SER A 350 -26.76 -5.50 -17.87
N ALA A 351 -25.84 -6.23 -18.49
CA ALA A 351 -24.79 -5.66 -19.31
C ALA A 351 -25.32 -5.13 -20.66
N MET A 352 -26.36 -5.72 -21.24
CA MET A 352 -27.01 -5.19 -22.43
C MET A 352 -27.58 -3.78 -22.16
N TRP A 353 -28.25 -3.58 -21.02
CA TRP A 353 -28.71 -2.25 -20.59
C TRP A 353 -27.55 -1.26 -20.39
N GLY A 354 -26.45 -1.70 -19.77
CA GLY A 354 -25.25 -0.88 -19.65
C GLY A 354 -24.67 -0.48 -21.01
N GLY A 355 -24.66 -1.41 -21.97
CA GLY A 355 -24.25 -1.16 -23.35
C GLY A 355 -25.14 -0.15 -24.08
N LEU A 356 -26.46 -0.22 -23.85
CA LEU A 356 -27.42 0.72 -24.42
C LEU A 356 -27.13 2.16 -23.97
N ILE A 357 -26.89 2.38 -22.68
CA ILE A 357 -26.53 3.69 -22.14
C ILE A 357 -25.25 4.22 -22.80
N ILE A 358 -24.23 3.37 -22.98
CA ILE A 358 -22.98 3.76 -23.62
C ILE A 358 -23.17 4.19 -25.09
N CYS A 359 -24.15 3.64 -25.81
CA CYS A 359 -24.46 4.07 -27.18
C CYS A 359 -24.80 5.56 -27.21
N PHE A 360 -25.69 6.01 -26.32
CA PHE A 360 -26.06 7.42 -26.20
C PHE A 360 -24.87 8.29 -25.79
N VAL A 361 -24.08 7.85 -24.80
CA VAL A 361 -22.87 8.55 -24.36
C VAL A 361 -21.89 8.74 -25.52
N ALA A 362 -21.72 7.75 -26.39
CA ALA A 362 -20.84 7.83 -27.56
C ALA A 362 -21.35 8.81 -28.63
N ILE A 363 -22.66 8.82 -28.91
CA ILE A 363 -23.30 9.77 -29.82
C ILE A 363 -23.15 11.20 -29.28
N PHE A 364 -23.54 11.44 -28.03
CA PHE A 364 -23.40 12.76 -27.40
C PHE A 364 -21.96 13.25 -27.37
N LYS A 365 -20.99 12.37 -27.10
CA LYS A 365 -19.57 12.74 -27.17
C LYS A 365 -19.18 13.25 -28.56
N ASN A 366 -19.66 12.61 -29.63
CA ASN A 366 -19.35 13.05 -30.99
C ASN A 366 -20.03 14.38 -31.34
N LEU A 367 -21.26 14.61 -30.87
CA LEU A 367 -21.96 15.89 -30.99
C LEU A 367 -21.26 17.00 -30.22
N LEU A 368 -20.85 16.76 -28.98
CA LEU A 368 -20.04 17.69 -28.17
C LEU A 368 -18.70 18.04 -28.83
N GLY A 369 -18.17 17.13 -29.65
CA GLY A 369 -16.96 17.37 -30.44
C GLY A 369 -17.15 18.27 -31.65
N LEU A 370 -18.38 18.67 -31.98
CA LEU A 370 -18.68 19.66 -33.02
C LEU A 370 -18.66 21.10 -32.47
N LEU A 371 -18.72 21.27 -31.14
CA LEU A 371 -18.65 22.57 -30.50
C LEU A 371 -17.27 23.20 -30.73
N GLN A 372 -17.22 24.48 -31.10
CA GLN A 372 -15.96 25.21 -31.28
C GLN A 372 -15.53 25.84 -29.95
N ILE A 373 -15.01 25.03 -29.03
CA ILE A 373 -14.57 25.46 -27.69
C ILE A 373 -13.09 25.11 -27.45
N ALA A 374 -12.48 25.77 -26.48
CA ALA A 374 -11.07 25.53 -26.16
C ALA A 374 -10.84 24.05 -25.75
N PRO A 375 -9.64 23.46 -26.01
CA PRO A 375 -9.36 22.05 -25.73
C PRO A 375 -9.65 21.62 -24.30
N PHE A 376 -9.36 22.47 -23.30
CA PHE A 376 -9.69 22.19 -21.90
C PHE A 376 -11.20 21.96 -21.69
N TRP A 377 -12.03 22.85 -22.25
CA TRP A 377 -13.49 22.77 -22.13
C TRP A 377 -14.07 21.57 -22.86
N HIS A 378 -13.49 21.16 -23.99
CA HIS A 378 -13.84 19.88 -24.61
C HIS A 378 -13.66 18.70 -23.65
N GLY A 379 -12.54 18.67 -22.92
CA GLY A 379 -12.25 17.59 -21.97
C GLY A 379 -13.19 17.61 -20.80
N PHE A 380 -13.53 18.81 -20.32
CA PHE A 380 -14.51 18.98 -19.28
C PHE A 380 -15.90 18.46 -19.70
N VAL A 381 -16.42 18.85 -20.87
CA VAL A 381 -17.74 18.37 -21.33
C VAL A 381 -17.74 16.88 -21.65
N TYR A 382 -16.65 16.34 -22.20
CA TYR A 382 -16.49 14.88 -22.36
C TYR A 382 -16.50 14.18 -21.02
N SER A 383 -15.81 14.73 -20.02
CA SER A 383 -15.77 14.20 -18.66
C SER A 383 -17.16 14.14 -18.04
N VAL A 384 -17.91 15.23 -18.12
CA VAL A 384 -19.30 15.29 -17.64
C VAL A 384 -20.17 14.26 -18.34
N ASN A 385 -20.09 14.16 -19.68
CA ASN A 385 -20.86 13.18 -20.45
C ASN A 385 -20.55 11.73 -20.03
N TYR A 386 -19.25 11.39 -19.87
CA TYR A 386 -18.87 10.07 -19.39
C TYR A 386 -19.30 9.82 -17.94
N SER A 387 -19.15 10.80 -17.04
CA SER A 387 -19.59 10.71 -15.65
C SER A 387 -21.10 10.46 -15.56
N VAL A 388 -21.91 11.22 -16.30
CA VAL A 388 -23.37 11.02 -16.36
C VAL A 388 -23.70 9.61 -16.85
N GLY A 389 -23.03 9.15 -17.91
CA GLY A 389 -23.19 7.79 -18.42
C GLY A 389 -22.88 6.70 -17.38
N PHE A 390 -21.75 6.81 -16.68
CA PHE A 390 -21.35 5.84 -15.67
C PHE A 390 -22.23 5.86 -14.41
N VAL A 391 -22.72 7.05 -14.03
CA VAL A 391 -23.69 7.18 -12.93
C VAL A 391 -25.03 6.58 -13.34
N ALA A 392 -25.52 6.83 -14.55
CA ALA A 392 -26.77 6.22 -15.06
C ALA A 392 -26.71 4.69 -15.11
N ILE A 393 -25.55 4.12 -15.48
CA ILE A 393 -25.35 2.66 -15.43
C ILE A 393 -25.47 2.14 -13.99
N GLU A 394 -24.87 2.83 -13.03
CA GLU A 394 -24.92 2.44 -11.61
C GLU A 394 -26.35 2.53 -11.05
N GLU A 395 -27.03 3.65 -11.27
CA GLU A 395 -28.38 3.92 -10.74
C GLU A 395 -29.43 2.96 -11.32
N THR A 396 -29.27 2.52 -12.57
CA THR A 396 -30.17 1.54 -13.19
C THR A 396 -29.85 0.10 -12.78
N GLY A 397 -28.80 -0.13 -11.96
CA GLY A 397 -28.32 -1.47 -11.62
C GLY A 397 -27.76 -2.25 -12.83
N SER A 398 -27.42 -1.52 -13.90
CA SER A 398 -26.85 -2.08 -15.12
C SER A 398 -25.37 -2.41 -14.93
N THR A 399 -24.85 -3.29 -15.77
CA THR A 399 -23.46 -3.73 -15.66
C THR A 399 -22.58 -3.14 -16.76
N LEU A 400 -21.44 -2.56 -16.36
CA LEU A 400 -20.35 -2.19 -17.27
C LEU A 400 -19.16 -3.14 -17.10
N ALA A 401 -18.71 -3.71 -18.22
CA ALA A 401 -17.54 -4.57 -18.25
C ALA A 401 -16.30 -3.82 -17.76
N THR A 402 -15.37 -4.54 -17.14
CA THR A 402 -14.04 -4.04 -16.71
C THR A 402 -14.02 -3.03 -15.55
N LYS A 403 -15.17 -2.54 -15.06
CA LYS A 403 -15.27 -1.82 -13.78
C LYS A 403 -15.28 -2.77 -12.56
N GLN A 404 -15.89 -3.94 -12.73
CA GLN A 404 -16.02 -5.00 -11.73
C GLN A 404 -14.71 -5.63 -11.20
N PRO A 405 -13.63 -5.81 -11.99
CA PRO A 405 -12.41 -6.51 -11.58
C PRO A 405 -11.77 -5.95 -10.31
N ALA A 406 -11.83 -4.63 -10.14
CA ALA A 406 -11.31 -3.96 -8.94
C ALA A 406 -12.08 -4.34 -7.66
N PHE A 407 -13.36 -4.71 -7.78
CA PHE A 407 -14.21 -5.16 -6.67
C PHE A 407 -14.08 -6.66 -6.43
N THR A 408 -14.03 -7.44 -7.50
CA THR A 408 -13.96 -8.91 -7.41
C THR A 408 -12.60 -9.41 -6.96
N ALA A 409 -11.51 -8.69 -7.24
CA ALA A 409 -10.16 -9.04 -6.78
C ALA A 409 -10.05 -9.11 -5.24
N SER A 410 -10.78 -8.24 -4.53
CA SER A 410 -10.86 -8.31 -3.08
C SER A 410 -11.60 -9.56 -2.58
N ALA A 411 -12.74 -9.89 -3.21
CA ALA A 411 -13.48 -11.12 -2.88
C ALA A 411 -12.68 -12.39 -3.21
N VAL A 412 -11.83 -12.34 -4.24
CA VAL A 412 -10.88 -13.43 -4.55
C VAL A 412 -9.85 -13.52 -3.41
N ALA A 413 -9.29 -12.39 -2.98
CA ALA A 413 -8.36 -12.36 -1.84
C ALA A 413 -9.02 -12.82 -0.53
N SER A 414 -10.32 -12.60 -0.30
CA SER A 414 -11.08 -13.10 0.87
C SER A 414 -11.08 -14.61 1.04
N SER A 415 -10.84 -15.37 -0.03
CA SER A 415 -10.66 -16.81 0.09
C SER A 415 -9.29 -17.24 0.65
N LEU A 416 -8.39 -16.28 0.92
CA LEU A 416 -7.02 -16.48 1.43
C LEU A 416 -6.85 -16.13 2.91
N ASP A 417 -7.93 -16.04 3.69
CA ASP A 417 -7.81 -15.77 5.13
C ASP A 417 -7.07 -16.92 5.83
N THR A 418 -5.78 -16.70 6.11
CA THR A 418 -4.89 -17.56 6.90
C THR A 418 -5.11 -17.40 8.42
N ARG A 419 -5.99 -16.48 8.86
CA ARG A 419 -6.23 -16.26 10.30
C ARG A 419 -7.02 -17.37 11.00
N LYS A 420 -7.44 -18.43 10.29
CA LYS A 420 -8.24 -19.53 10.88
C LYS A 420 -7.56 -20.90 10.92
N GLN A 421 -6.37 -21.11 10.33
CA GLN A 421 -5.70 -22.41 10.36
C GLN A 421 -4.24 -22.30 9.88
N ASP A 422 -3.31 -23.01 10.54
CA ASP A 422 -1.90 -23.23 10.16
C ASP A 422 -1.73 -24.05 8.86
N ASP A 423 -2.79 -24.21 8.06
CA ASP A 423 -2.75 -24.93 6.79
C ASP A 423 -2.23 -24.01 5.67
N PRO A 424 -1.50 -24.53 4.67
CA PRO A 424 -1.11 -23.75 3.51
C PRO A 424 -2.36 -23.13 2.86
N PRO A 425 -2.27 -21.88 2.37
CA PRO A 425 -3.41 -21.20 1.77
C PRO A 425 -4.02 -22.10 0.69
N ASN A 426 -5.35 -22.22 0.67
CA ASN A 426 -6.05 -23.06 -0.29
C ASN A 426 -6.02 -22.41 -1.69
N LEU A 427 -4.85 -22.47 -2.34
CA LEU A 427 -4.54 -21.88 -3.64
C LEU A 427 -5.42 -22.45 -4.75
N TYR A 428 -6.02 -23.63 -4.54
CA TYR A 428 -7.01 -24.20 -5.44
C TYR A 428 -8.36 -23.46 -5.39
N ASN A 429 -8.90 -23.20 -4.19
CA ASN A 429 -10.11 -22.38 -4.03
C ASN A 429 -9.94 -20.97 -4.59
N LEU A 430 -8.72 -20.43 -4.50
CA LEU A 430 -8.37 -19.16 -5.13
C LEU A 430 -8.51 -19.22 -6.66
N ALA A 431 -7.94 -20.26 -7.31
CA ALA A 431 -8.05 -20.45 -8.75
C ALA A 431 -9.52 -20.61 -9.21
N VAL A 432 -10.34 -21.30 -8.42
CA VAL A 432 -11.79 -21.42 -8.64
C VAL A 432 -12.49 -20.06 -8.52
N THR A 433 -12.10 -19.20 -7.57
CA THR A 433 -12.69 -17.87 -7.45
C THR A 433 -12.27 -16.98 -8.62
N VAL A 434 -11.00 -17.04 -9.06
CA VAL A 434 -10.52 -16.33 -10.26
C VAL A 434 -11.29 -16.77 -11.51
N SER A 435 -11.60 -18.07 -11.67
CA SER A 435 -12.37 -18.55 -12.82
C SER A 435 -13.81 -18.02 -12.83
N LYS A 436 -14.48 -17.97 -11.67
CA LYS A 436 -15.81 -17.35 -11.53
C LYS A 436 -15.81 -15.86 -11.85
N VAL A 437 -14.75 -15.14 -11.45
CA VAL A 437 -14.58 -13.72 -11.78
C VAL A 437 -14.39 -13.53 -13.29
N SER A 438 -13.45 -14.27 -13.89
CA SER A 438 -13.21 -14.26 -15.35
C SER A 438 -14.50 -14.48 -16.13
N ARG A 439 -15.28 -15.49 -15.73
CA ARG A 439 -16.56 -15.80 -16.35
C ARG A 439 -17.55 -14.64 -16.30
N SER A 440 -17.65 -13.99 -15.15
CA SER A 440 -18.57 -12.86 -14.96
C SER A 440 -18.15 -11.64 -15.78
N GLN A 441 -16.83 -11.43 -15.94
CA GLN A 441 -16.31 -10.39 -16.84
C GLN A 441 -16.61 -10.70 -18.30
N ILE A 442 -16.45 -11.94 -18.74
CA ILE A 442 -16.78 -12.36 -20.11
C ILE A 442 -18.29 -12.19 -20.38
N ALA A 443 -19.15 -12.55 -19.42
CA ALA A 443 -20.59 -12.32 -19.53
C ALA A 443 -20.93 -10.84 -19.73
N SER A 444 -20.37 -9.98 -18.87
CA SER A 444 -20.59 -8.53 -18.97
C SER A 444 -20.02 -7.95 -20.27
N PHE A 445 -18.86 -8.44 -20.70
CA PHE A 445 -18.23 -8.03 -21.94
C PHE A 445 -19.12 -8.33 -23.16
N ILE A 446 -19.56 -9.58 -23.28
CA ILE A 446 -20.44 -10.02 -24.37
C ILE A 446 -21.74 -9.22 -24.36
N GLY A 447 -22.38 -9.07 -23.19
CA GLY A 447 -23.62 -8.32 -23.07
C GLY A 447 -23.50 -6.86 -23.49
N ASN A 448 -22.42 -6.17 -23.10
CA ASN A 448 -22.18 -4.80 -23.58
C ASN A 448 -21.98 -4.77 -25.11
N LEU A 449 -21.13 -5.63 -25.68
CA LEU A 449 -20.76 -5.56 -27.10
C LEU A 449 -21.89 -5.91 -28.06
N ILE A 450 -22.73 -6.89 -27.70
CA ILE A 450 -23.90 -7.29 -28.51
C ILE A 450 -24.84 -6.11 -28.74
N ILE A 451 -24.94 -5.17 -27.80
CA ILE A 451 -25.77 -3.97 -27.94
C ILE A 451 -24.98 -2.82 -28.54
N VAL A 452 -23.79 -2.54 -28.02
CA VAL A 452 -23.04 -1.32 -28.36
C VAL A 452 -22.77 -1.21 -29.85
N PHE A 453 -22.34 -2.29 -30.49
CA PHE A 453 -22.01 -2.24 -31.91
C PHE A 453 -23.25 -1.96 -32.79
N PRO A 454 -24.31 -2.79 -32.79
CA PRO A 454 -25.45 -2.57 -33.69
C PRO A 454 -26.28 -1.34 -33.31
N VAL A 455 -26.47 -1.05 -32.03
CA VAL A 455 -27.30 0.09 -31.63
C VAL A 455 -26.60 1.42 -31.92
N THR A 456 -25.29 1.52 -31.72
CA THR A 456 -24.56 2.74 -32.12
C THR A 456 -24.61 2.94 -33.64
N TYR A 457 -24.52 1.87 -34.42
CA TYR A 457 -24.66 1.92 -35.88
C TYR A 457 -26.05 2.44 -36.26
N LEU A 458 -27.09 1.88 -35.64
CA LEU A 458 -28.48 2.29 -35.84
C LEU A 458 -28.71 3.76 -35.47
N LEU A 459 -28.14 4.22 -34.35
CA LEU A 459 -28.24 5.62 -33.93
C LEU A 459 -27.50 6.56 -34.88
N ALA A 460 -26.34 6.14 -35.41
CA ALA A 460 -25.60 6.91 -36.41
C ALA A 460 -26.39 7.04 -37.72
N TRP A 461 -27.02 5.94 -38.15
CA TRP A 461 -27.92 5.92 -39.29
C TRP A 461 -29.16 6.79 -39.08
N LEU A 462 -29.80 6.70 -37.92
CA LEU A 462 -30.98 7.49 -37.59
C LEU A 462 -30.65 8.99 -37.57
N TYR A 463 -29.47 9.36 -37.06
CA TYR A 463 -28.99 10.73 -37.10
C TYR A 463 -28.79 11.23 -38.53
N ASP A 464 -28.11 10.44 -39.38
CA ASP A 464 -27.86 10.77 -40.78
C ASP A 464 -29.17 10.94 -41.55
N TRP A 465 -30.13 10.03 -41.34
CA TRP A 465 -31.47 10.13 -41.91
C TRP A 465 -32.24 11.38 -41.44
N ALA A 466 -32.15 11.74 -40.15
CA ALA A 466 -32.88 12.86 -39.59
C ALA A 466 -32.28 14.23 -39.92
N MET A 467 -30.94 14.34 -39.99
CA MET A 467 -30.22 15.60 -40.21
C MET A 467 -29.80 15.80 -41.67
N GLY A 468 -29.89 14.76 -42.51
CA GLY A 468 -29.50 14.80 -43.92
C GLY A 468 -27.98 14.79 -44.15
N HIS A 469 -27.17 14.56 -43.12
CA HIS A 469 -25.72 14.42 -43.23
C HIS A 469 -25.16 13.47 -42.16
N PRO A 470 -24.05 12.77 -42.43
CA PRO A 470 -23.50 11.81 -41.48
C PRO A 470 -22.94 12.52 -40.24
N LEU A 471 -23.12 11.90 -39.06
CA LEU A 471 -22.58 12.39 -37.78
C LEU A 471 -21.04 12.49 -37.79
N VAL A 472 -20.41 11.56 -38.52
CA VAL A 472 -18.95 11.45 -38.64
C VAL A 472 -18.60 11.35 -40.12
N GLY A 473 -17.92 12.37 -40.64
CA GLY A 473 -17.41 12.37 -42.01
C GLY A 473 -16.33 11.30 -42.24
N ARG A 474 -16.03 10.99 -43.51
CA ARG A 474 -15.14 9.86 -43.89
C ARG A 474 -13.75 9.90 -43.26
N GLU A 475 -13.11 11.07 -43.19
CA GLU A 475 -11.77 11.19 -42.59
C GLU A 475 -11.78 10.87 -41.09
N LYS A 476 -12.71 11.47 -40.35
CA LYS A 476 -12.90 11.21 -38.92
C LYS A 476 -13.32 9.76 -38.68
N ALA A 477 -14.11 9.16 -39.57
CA ALA A 477 -14.51 7.76 -39.50
C ALA A 477 -13.32 6.81 -39.66
N ALA A 478 -12.43 7.08 -40.63
CA ALA A 478 -11.17 6.35 -40.79
C ALA A 478 -10.27 6.49 -39.56
N GLN A 479 -10.15 7.70 -39.00
CA GLN A 479 -9.39 7.95 -37.77
C GLN A 479 -9.96 7.15 -36.60
N LEU A 480 -11.30 7.12 -36.40
CA LEU A 480 -11.94 6.34 -35.33
C LEU A 480 -11.63 4.84 -35.40
N LEU A 481 -11.50 4.27 -36.61
CA LEU A 481 -11.11 2.87 -36.80
C LEU A 481 -9.62 2.65 -36.58
N GLN A 482 -8.76 3.49 -37.18
CA GLN A 482 -7.30 3.41 -37.02
C GLN A 482 -6.91 3.48 -35.55
N ASP A 483 -7.57 4.37 -34.81
CA ASP A 483 -7.43 4.55 -33.38
C ASP A 483 -7.61 3.28 -32.55
N GLN A 484 -8.44 2.32 -33.00
CA GLN A 484 -8.63 1.03 -32.30
C GLN A 484 -7.82 -0.11 -32.93
N HIS A 485 -7.09 0.15 -34.01
CA HIS A 485 -6.29 -0.87 -34.68
C HIS A 485 -5.09 -1.24 -33.79
N PRO A 486 -4.82 -2.54 -33.55
CA PRO A 486 -3.81 -2.97 -32.56
C PRO A 486 -2.36 -2.62 -32.96
N TRP A 487 -2.10 -2.53 -34.26
CA TRP A 487 -0.73 -2.33 -34.81
C TRP A 487 -0.49 -0.94 -35.41
N GLN A 488 -1.55 -0.18 -35.68
CA GLN A 488 -1.45 1.13 -36.35
C GLN A 488 -1.71 2.28 -35.39
N SER A 489 -2.09 1.97 -34.15
CA SER A 489 -2.21 2.92 -33.06
C SER A 489 -1.61 2.32 -31.79
N LEU A 490 -1.39 3.17 -30.78
CA LEU A 490 -1.01 2.76 -29.44
C LEU A 490 -2.22 2.25 -28.62
N SER A 491 -3.27 1.75 -29.28
CA SER A 491 -4.53 1.34 -28.66
C SER A 491 -4.36 0.38 -27.49
N LEU A 492 -3.51 -0.64 -27.65
CA LEU A 492 -3.24 -1.63 -26.60
C LEU A 492 -2.49 -1.03 -25.41
N LEU A 493 -1.54 -0.11 -25.64
CA LEU A 493 -0.86 0.62 -24.57
C LEU A 493 -1.86 1.51 -23.80
N TYR A 494 -2.71 2.23 -24.53
CA TYR A 494 -3.76 3.05 -23.95
C TYR A 494 -4.85 2.22 -23.24
N ALA A 495 -5.03 0.96 -23.63
CA ALA A 495 -5.88 0.02 -22.89
C ALA A 495 -5.28 -0.35 -21.51
N CYS A 496 -3.96 -0.45 -21.41
CA CYS A 496 -3.28 -0.62 -20.11
C CYS A 496 -3.48 0.61 -19.22
N ASN A 497 -3.41 1.83 -19.78
CA ASN A 497 -3.73 3.05 -19.04
C ASN A 497 -5.16 3.00 -18.48
N THR A 498 -6.14 2.61 -19.29
CA THR A 498 -7.52 2.42 -18.84
C THR A 498 -7.61 1.44 -17.67
N GLY A 499 -6.92 0.29 -17.75
CA GLY A 499 -6.89 -0.69 -16.65
C GLY A 499 -6.35 -0.09 -15.34
N PHE A 500 -5.31 0.75 -15.42
CA PHE A 500 -4.80 1.48 -14.26
C PHE A 500 -5.82 2.49 -13.70
N PHE A 501 -6.49 3.28 -14.55
CA PHE A 501 -7.48 4.26 -14.10
C PHE A 501 -8.79 3.64 -13.59
N LEU A 502 -9.19 2.47 -14.12
CA LEU A 502 -10.28 1.66 -13.57
C LEU A 502 -9.97 1.22 -12.14
N PHE A 503 -8.75 0.72 -11.92
CA PHE A 503 -8.25 0.39 -10.59
C PHE A 503 -8.20 1.61 -9.66
N LEU A 504 -7.66 2.74 -10.13
CA LEU A 504 -7.54 3.98 -9.36
C LEU A 504 -8.90 4.57 -8.98
N SER A 505 -9.85 4.63 -9.92
CA SER A 505 -11.25 5.00 -9.68
C SER A 505 -11.87 4.11 -8.58
N GLY A 506 -11.61 2.81 -8.63
CA GLY A 506 -12.00 1.89 -7.56
C GLY A 506 -11.41 2.29 -6.21
N ILE A 507 -10.14 2.66 -6.12
CA ILE A 507 -9.52 3.14 -4.86
C ILE A 507 -10.23 4.40 -4.35
N ILE A 508 -10.46 5.38 -5.23
CA ILE A 508 -11.17 6.63 -4.88
C ILE A 508 -12.55 6.33 -4.31
N ALA A 509 -13.29 5.41 -4.94
CA ALA A 509 -14.60 4.97 -4.46
C ALA A 509 -14.54 4.39 -3.04
N GLY A 510 -13.56 3.52 -2.77
CA GLY A 510 -13.36 2.93 -1.44
C GLY A 510 -12.96 3.97 -0.39
N TYR A 511 -12.07 4.90 -0.74
CA TYR A 511 -11.64 5.99 0.14
C TYR A 511 -12.81 6.92 0.52
N VAL A 512 -13.60 7.35 -0.47
CA VAL A 512 -14.77 8.22 -0.23
C VAL A 512 -15.83 7.49 0.57
N GLN A 513 -16.13 6.22 0.26
CA GLN A 513 -17.08 5.41 1.03
C GLN A 513 -16.65 5.29 2.50
N ASN A 514 -15.37 5.03 2.74
CA ASN A 514 -14.84 4.94 4.10
C ASN A 514 -14.99 6.27 4.85
N LYS A 515 -14.67 7.39 4.18
CA LYS A 515 -14.82 8.73 4.76
C LYS A 515 -16.27 9.07 5.10
N ILE A 516 -17.22 8.64 4.28
CA ILE A 516 -18.66 8.83 4.50
C ILE A 516 -19.12 8.05 5.74
N ASN A 517 -18.77 6.76 5.82
CA ASN A 517 -19.15 5.90 6.93
C ASN A 517 -18.51 6.36 8.25
N TYR A 518 -17.19 6.56 8.25
CA TYR A 518 -16.44 7.01 9.43
C TYR A 518 -16.89 8.39 9.90
N GLY A 519 -17.11 9.30 8.95
CA GLY A 519 -17.58 10.66 9.25
C GLY A 519 -19.04 10.73 9.72
N ARG A 520 -19.75 9.59 9.81
CA ARG A 520 -21.18 9.51 10.13
C ARG A 520 -21.99 10.55 9.36
N ILE A 521 -21.74 10.62 8.04
CA ILE A 521 -22.35 11.63 7.17
C ILE A 521 -23.87 11.50 7.17
N ASP A 522 -24.39 10.30 7.37
CA ASP A 522 -25.81 10.04 7.63
C ASP A 522 -26.36 10.94 8.74
N LYS A 523 -25.78 10.84 9.95
CA LYS A 523 -26.20 11.63 11.12
C LYS A 523 -25.94 13.11 10.93
N ARG A 524 -24.78 13.47 10.36
CA ARG A 524 -24.43 14.87 10.13
C ARG A 524 -25.38 15.56 9.15
N LEU A 525 -25.89 14.86 8.15
CA LEU A 525 -26.88 15.40 7.22
C LEU A 525 -28.25 15.56 7.89
N THR A 526 -28.70 14.56 8.66
CA THR A 526 -30.01 14.58 9.32
C THR A 526 -30.09 15.55 10.49
N GLU A 527 -28.98 15.76 11.19
CA GLU A 527 -28.86 16.69 12.33
C GLU A 527 -28.42 18.11 11.92
N HIS A 528 -28.12 18.34 10.62
CA HIS A 528 -27.66 19.65 10.15
C HIS A 528 -28.75 20.74 10.34
N PRO A 529 -28.46 21.84 11.06
CA PRO A 529 -29.48 22.84 11.43
C PRO A 529 -30.25 23.40 10.23
N VAL A 530 -29.53 23.78 9.16
CA VAL A 530 -30.14 24.37 7.95
C VAL A 530 -30.92 23.35 7.13
N LEU A 531 -30.44 22.11 7.02
CA LEU A 531 -31.09 21.09 6.19
C LEU A 531 -32.36 20.57 6.86
N ARG A 532 -32.35 20.47 8.19
CA ARG A 532 -33.52 20.09 8.99
C ARG A 532 -34.66 21.10 8.87
N ILE A 533 -34.35 22.38 8.71
CA ILE A 533 -35.35 23.45 8.49
C ILE A 533 -35.81 23.47 7.02
N SER A 534 -34.89 23.28 6.08
CA SER A 534 -35.16 23.46 4.64
C SER A 534 -35.80 22.23 3.98
N ILE A 535 -35.58 21.01 4.50
CA ILE A 535 -35.97 19.76 3.87
C ILE A 535 -36.81 18.92 4.84
N PRO A 536 -37.97 18.39 4.42
CA PRO A 536 -38.79 17.51 5.25
C PRO A 536 -37.99 16.30 5.79
N PRO A 537 -38.19 15.88 7.05
CA PRO A 537 -37.38 14.83 7.68
C PRO A 537 -37.29 13.53 6.87
N ARG A 538 -38.41 13.09 6.26
CA ARG A 538 -38.43 11.89 5.41
C ARG A 538 -37.57 12.01 4.17
N ARG A 539 -37.52 13.19 3.54
CA ARG A 539 -36.68 13.45 2.35
C ARG A 539 -35.22 13.57 2.76
N LEU A 540 -34.94 14.24 3.88
CA LEU A 540 -33.58 14.39 4.41
C LEU A 540 -32.98 13.02 4.78
N GLN A 541 -33.76 12.14 5.41
CA GLN A 541 -33.35 10.76 5.68
C GLN A 541 -33.05 10.00 4.38
N LYS A 542 -33.92 10.07 3.37
CA LYS A 542 -33.66 9.43 2.07
C LYS A 542 -32.39 9.94 1.40
N ILE A 543 -32.11 11.25 1.47
CA ILE A 543 -30.87 11.84 0.94
C ILE A 543 -29.66 11.32 1.72
N ALA A 544 -29.74 11.32 3.05
CA ALA A 544 -28.68 10.81 3.92
C ALA A 544 -28.38 9.32 3.63
N ASP A 545 -29.41 8.49 3.52
CA ASP A 545 -29.29 7.07 3.21
C ASP A 545 -28.70 6.86 1.81
N TYR A 546 -29.12 7.65 0.82
CA TYR A 546 -28.60 7.59 -0.55
C TYR A 546 -27.12 7.97 -0.61
N VAL A 547 -26.73 9.11 -0.02
CA VAL A 547 -25.32 9.55 0.05
C VAL A 547 -24.47 8.50 0.77
N THR A 548 -25.00 7.92 1.85
CA THR A 548 -24.29 6.92 2.64
C THR A 548 -24.09 5.61 1.88
N SER A 549 -25.07 5.17 1.09
CA SER A 549 -24.99 3.90 0.35
C SER A 549 -24.30 3.99 -1.02
N HIS A 550 -24.42 5.15 -1.70
CA HIS A 550 -23.98 5.35 -3.09
C HIS A 550 -22.80 6.32 -3.24
N GLY A 551 -22.48 7.15 -2.25
CA GLY A 551 -21.50 8.23 -2.38
C GLY A 551 -20.10 7.77 -2.82
N GLY A 552 -19.65 6.61 -2.33
CA GLY A 552 -18.40 6.01 -2.82
C GLY A 552 -18.47 5.62 -4.30
N SER A 553 -19.56 4.97 -4.74
CA SER A 553 -19.71 4.56 -6.14
C SER A 553 -19.83 5.76 -7.08
N LEU A 554 -20.57 6.79 -6.66
CA LEU A 554 -20.71 8.06 -7.37
C LEU A 554 -19.34 8.71 -7.58
N ALA A 555 -18.53 8.85 -6.52
CA ALA A 555 -17.20 9.43 -6.62
C ALA A 555 -16.28 8.62 -7.55
N GLY A 556 -16.34 7.28 -7.50
CA GLY A 556 -15.62 6.41 -8.43
C GLY A 556 -16.00 6.62 -9.88
N ASN A 557 -17.30 6.60 -10.18
CA ASN A 557 -17.85 6.80 -11.53
C ASN A 557 -17.53 8.18 -12.10
N ILE A 558 -17.70 9.22 -11.29
CA ILE A 558 -17.36 10.60 -11.68
C ILE A 558 -15.86 10.67 -11.98
N SER A 559 -15.01 10.19 -11.09
CA SER A 559 -13.56 10.19 -11.29
C SER A 559 -13.15 9.46 -12.57
N LEU A 560 -13.76 8.29 -12.84
CA LEU A 560 -13.51 7.54 -14.08
C LEU A 560 -13.92 8.34 -15.31
N GLY A 561 -15.09 8.99 -15.28
CA GLY A 561 -15.55 9.87 -16.36
C GLY A 561 -14.57 10.99 -16.65
N PHE A 562 -14.03 11.63 -15.60
CA PHE A 562 -13.00 12.66 -15.72
C PHE A 562 -11.67 12.13 -16.27
N PHE A 563 -11.24 10.93 -15.85
CA PHE A 563 -10.03 10.32 -16.42
C PHE A 563 -10.19 10.10 -17.92
N LEU A 564 -11.31 9.52 -18.36
CA LEU A 564 -11.56 9.26 -19.79
C LEU A 564 -11.75 10.54 -20.61
N GLY A 565 -12.44 11.55 -20.07
CA GLY A 565 -12.71 12.80 -20.78
C GLY A 565 -11.49 13.71 -20.92
N MET A 566 -10.62 13.75 -19.91
CA MET A 566 -9.44 14.64 -19.90
C MET A 566 -8.17 14.00 -20.48
N ALA A 567 -8.06 12.66 -20.54
CA ALA A 567 -6.80 12.01 -20.89
C ALA A 567 -6.19 12.49 -22.21
N GLY A 568 -6.91 12.39 -23.32
CA GLY A 568 -6.41 12.83 -24.62
C GLY A 568 -6.07 14.32 -24.69
N ILE A 569 -6.73 15.16 -23.89
CA ILE A 569 -6.44 16.61 -23.84
C ILE A 569 -5.22 16.91 -22.99
N MET A 570 -5.05 16.23 -21.86
CA MET A 570 -3.83 16.31 -21.07
C MET A 570 -2.62 15.85 -21.89
N GLY A 571 -2.76 14.79 -22.69
CA GLY A 571 -1.72 14.37 -23.63
C GLY A 571 -1.34 15.48 -24.62
N LYS A 572 -2.34 16.17 -25.21
CA LYS A 572 -2.11 17.31 -26.11
C LYS A 572 -1.46 18.51 -25.40
N ILE A 573 -1.92 18.86 -24.21
CA ILE A 573 -1.40 20.01 -23.44
C ILE A 573 0.08 19.81 -23.07
N PHE A 574 0.45 18.60 -22.64
CA PHE A 574 1.82 18.29 -22.24
C PHE A 574 2.73 17.82 -23.39
N GLY A 575 2.18 17.66 -24.61
CA GLY A 575 2.93 17.13 -25.76
C GLY A 575 3.33 15.66 -25.62
N ILE A 576 2.65 14.89 -24.77
CA ILE A 576 2.94 13.48 -24.50
C ILE A 576 1.83 12.62 -25.15
N PRO A 577 2.15 11.57 -25.92
CA PRO A 577 1.16 10.69 -26.53
C PRO A 577 0.44 9.85 -25.46
N PHE A 578 -0.54 10.44 -24.80
CA PHE A 578 -1.29 9.87 -23.69
C PHE A 578 -2.79 9.90 -23.97
N ASP A 579 -3.42 8.73 -23.89
CA ASP A 579 -4.85 8.55 -24.07
C ASP A 579 -5.35 7.30 -23.30
N ILE A 580 -6.66 7.14 -23.23
CA ILE A 580 -7.35 6.04 -22.54
C ILE A 580 -8.31 5.35 -23.51
N ARG A 581 -8.17 4.03 -23.68
CA ARG A 581 -9.03 3.22 -24.56
C ARG A 581 -9.83 2.23 -23.74
N HIS A 582 -11.12 2.50 -23.61
CA HIS A 582 -12.06 1.61 -22.94
C HIS A 582 -12.82 0.79 -23.97
N ILE A 583 -12.96 -0.50 -23.70
CA ILE A 583 -13.57 -1.49 -24.57
C ILE A 583 -14.92 -1.10 -25.17
N THR A 584 -15.88 -0.64 -24.37
CA THR A 584 -17.23 -0.29 -24.83
C THR A 584 -17.25 0.98 -25.67
N ILE A 585 -16.45 1.98 -25.30
CA ILE A 585 -16.31 3.22 -26.08
C ILE A 585 -15.57 2.95 -27.38
N SER A 586 -14.57 2.07 -27.35
CA SER A 586 -13.85 1.63 -28.55
C SER A 586 -14.78 0.87 -29.50
N ALA A 587 -15.63 -0.02 -28.98
CA ALA A 587 -16.65 -0.70 -29.78
C ALA A 587 -17.65 0.28 -30.41
N ALA A 588 -18.12 1.28 -29.66
CA ALA A 588 -19.02 2.33 -30.18
C ALA A 588 -18.34 3.17 -31.27
N ASN A 589 -17.08 3.58 -31.06
CA ASN A 589 -16.29 4.31 -32.05
C ASN A 589 -16.03 3.48 -33.30
N THR A 590 -15.76 2.17 -33.16
CA THR A 590 -15.61 1.27 -34.31
C THR A 590 -16.92 1.17 -35.09
N SER A 591 -18.05 1.10 -34.42
CA SER A 591 -19.38 1.10 -35.05
C SER A 591 -19.65 2.39 -35.82
N LEU A 592 -19.36 3.55 -35.22
CA LEU A 592 -19.45 4.86 -35.88
C LEU A 592 -18.51 4.98 -37.09
N GLY A 593 -17.27 4.52 -36.95
CA GLY A 593 -16.31 4.50 -38.05
C GLY A 593 -16.74 3.58 -39.19
N ALA A 594 -17.32 2.42 -38.87
CA ALA A 594 -17.86 1.51 -39.85
C ALA A 594 -19.04 2.11 -40.62
N TYR A 595 -19.95 2.80 -39.93
CA TYR A 595 -21.04 3.54 -40.56
C TYR A 595 -20.51 4.66 -41.48
N GLY A 596 -19.61 5.52 -40.97
CA GLY A 596 -19.13 6.70 -41.68
C GLY A 596 -18.28 6.40 -42.93
N ILE A 597 -17.60 5.26 -42.98
CA ILE A 597 -16.91 4.79 -44.20
C ILE A 597 -17.89 4.13 -45.18
N GLY A 598 -18.91 3.44 -44.65
CA GLY A 598 -19.85 2.64 -45.42
C GLY A 598 -19.32 1.25 -45.76
N TRP A 599 -20.20 0.24 -45.72
CA TRP A 599 -19.83 -1.18 -45.93
C TRP A 599 -19.17 -1.46 -47.28
N GLN A 600 -19.54 -0.73 -48.33
CA GLN A 600 -19.03 -0.92 -49.69
C GLN A 600 -17.56 -0.53 -49.84
N HIS A 601 -17.05 0.35 -48.99
CA HIS A 601 -15.67 0.83 -49.01
C HIS A 601 -14.80 0.20 -47.91
N MET A 602 -15.37 -0.72 -47.13
CA MET A 602 -14.71 -1.32 -45.98
C MET A 602 -13.91 -2.57 -46.38
N ASN A 603 -12.61 -2.57 -46.07
CA ASN A 603 -11.81 -3.79 -46.18
C ASN A 603 -12.12 -4.72 -44.99
N TYR A 604 -12.68 -5.91 -45.27
CA TYR A 604 -13.05 -6.89 -44.23
C TYR A 604 -11.86 -7.34 -43.37
N ARG A 605 -10.64 -7.45 -43.94
CA ARG A 605 -9.44 -7.79 -43.16
C ARG A 605 -9.06 -6.67 -42.21
N TYR A 606 -9.20 -5.41 -42.65
CA TYR A 606 -8.95 -4.25 -41.82
C TYR A 606 -9.96 -4.19 -40.66
N LEU A 607 -11.25 -4.36 -40.95
CA LEU A 607 -12.29 -4.39 -39.92
C LEU A 607 -12.07 -5.55 -38.93
N ALA A 608 -11.68 -6.73 -39.40
CA ALA A 608 -11.35 -7.86 -38.53
C ALA A 608 -10.19 -7.54 -37.58
N ASN A 609 -9.14 -6.85 -38.06
CA ASN A 609 -8.03 -6.39 -37.22
C ASN A 609 -8.48 -5.33 -36.20
N VAL A 610 -9.36 -4.41 -36.59
CA VAL A 610 -9.94 -3.40 -35.68
C VAL A 610 -10.79 -4.08 -34.60
N VAL A 611 -11.62 -5.07 -34.97
CA VAL A 611 -12.38 -5.87 -34.00
C VAL A 611 -11.45 -6.61 -33.06
N ALA A 612 -10.40 -7.26 -33.57
CA ALA A 612 -9.38 -7.90 -32.73
C ALA A 612 -8.70 -6.90 -31.79
N GLY A 613 -8.46 -5.67 -32.25
CA GLY A 613 -8.00 -4.55 -31.43
C GLY A 613 -8.96 -4.22 -30.29
N VAL A 614 -10.26 -4.08 -30.57
CA VAL A 614 -11.30 -3.85 -29.53
C VAL A 614 -11.34 -4.98 -28.50
N LEU A 615 -11.27 -6.25 -28.95
CA LEU A 615 -11.19 -7.39 -28.04
C LEU A 615 -9.92 -7.33 -27.18
N GLY A 616 -8.77 -6.99 -27.79
CA GLY A 616 -7.49 -6.84 -27.11
C GLY A 616 -7.47 -5.71 -26.09
N ILE A 617 -8.06 -4.56 -26.43
CA ILE A 617 -8.29 -3.43 -25.51
C ILE A 617 -9.05 -3.94 -24.28
N GLY A 618 -10.11 -4.70 -24.50
CA GLY A 618 -10.91 -5.28 -23.43
C GLY A 618 -10.16 -6.22 -22.51
N PHE A 619 -9.40 -7.13 -23.11
CA PHE A 619 -8.55 -8.06 -22.38
C PHE A 619 -7.54 -7.31 -21.50
N LEU A 620 -6.88 -6.27 -22.02
CA LEU A 620 -5.90 -5.48 -21.27
C LEU A 620 -6.55 -4.59 -20.20
N ASN A 621 -7.72 -3.99 -20.47
CA ASN A 621 -8.50 -3.26 -19.46
C ASN A 621 -8.76 -4.16 -18.24
N PHE A 622 -9.24 -5.39 -18.48
CA PHE A 622 -9.47 -6.38 -17.44
C PHE A 622 -8.19 -6.81 -16.74
N LEU A 623 -7.20 -7.28 -17.50
CA LEU A 623 -5.97 -7.88 -16.97
C LEU A 623 -5.23 -6.89 -16.06
N VAL A 624 -4.98 -5.67 -16.54
CA VAL A 624 -4.24 -4.67 -15.77
C VAL A 624 -5.02 -4.24 -14.52
N SER A 625 -6.33 -3.95 -14.65
CA SER A 625 -7.15 -3.56 -13.50
C SER A 625 -7.24 -4.67 -12.45
N PHE A 626 -7.45 -5.92 -12.89
CA PHE A 626 -7.55 -7.08 -12.01
C PHE A 626 -6.21 -7.36 -11.33
N SER A 627 -5.10 -7.41 -12.08
CA SER A 627 -3.77 -7.69 -11.55
C SER A 627 -3.35 -6.66 -10.49
N LEU A 628 -3.59 -5.37 -10.72
CA LEU A 628 -3.29 -4.33 -9.73
C LEU A 628 -4.16 -4.47 -8.47
N ALA A 629 -5.47 -4.67 -8.64
CA ALA A 629 -6.38 -4.84 -7.53
C ALA A 629 -6.08 -6.10 -6.71
N PHE A 630 -5.78 -7.21 -7.39
CA PHE A 630 -5.43 -8.49 -6.80
C PHE A 630 -4.09 -8.40 -6.07
N PHE A 631 -3.07 -7.79 -6.68
CA PHE A 631 -1.78 -7.55 -6.03
C PHE A 631 -1.94 -6.77 -4.72
N VAL A 632 -2.74 -5.70 -4.73
CA VAL A 632 -3.01 -4.88 -3.55
C VAL A 632 -3.78 -5.66 -2.49
N ALA A 633 -4.78 -6.45 -2.87
CA ALA A 633 -5.60 -7.25 -1.95
C ALA A 633 -4.86 -8.48 -1.37
N VAL A 634 -3.94 -9.09 -2.11
CA VAL A 634 -3.08 -10.17 -1.61
C VAL A 634 -2.06 -9.62 -0.62
N ARG A 635 -1.44 -8.48 -0.97
CA ARG A 635 -0.49 -7.80 -0.09
C ARG A 635 -1.12 -7.37 1.23
N SER A 636 -2.39 -6.96 1.22
CA SER A 636 -3.10 -6.58 2.43
C SER A 636 -3.32 -7.72 3.42
N ARG A 637 -3.16 -8.97 2.98
CA ARG A 637 -3.34 -10.18 3.78
C ARG A 637 -2.03 -10.78 4.26
N GLY A 638 -0.92 -10.05 4.13
CA GLY A 638 0.39 -10.48 4.63
C GLY A 638 1.04 -11.59 3.80
N ILE A 639 0.51 -11.92 2.61
CA ILE A 639 1.10 -12.97 1.76
C ILE A 639 2.42 -12.47 1.18
N HIS A 640 3.50 -13.21 1.44
CA HIS A 640 4.85 -12.84 1.04
C HIS A 640 5.07 -12.99 -0.48
N LEU A 641 5.92 -12.13 -1.05
CA LEU A 641 6.27 -12.13 -2.49
C LEU A 641 6.81 -13.47 -3.02
N LYS A 642 7.38 -14.29 -2.13
CA LYS A 642 7.91 -15.63 -2.43
C LYS A 642 6.85 -16.64 -2.86
N ASP A 643 5.59 -16.45 -2.49
CA ASP A 643 4.51 -17.43 -2.74
C ASP A 643 3.77 -17.17 -4.07
N TYR A 644 4.03 -16.04 -4.72
CA TYR A 644 3.36 -15.62 -5.97
C TYR A 644 3.66 -16.53 -7.18
N PRO A 645 4.90 -17.00 -7.41
CA PRO A 645 5.18 -17.93 -8.51
C PRO A 645 4.44 -19.26 -8.36
N GLY A 646 4.31 -19.76 -7.12
CA GLY A 646 3.54 -20.97 -6.81
C GLY A 646 2.06 -20.80 -7.17
N PHE A 647 1.48 -19.64 -6.83
CA PHE A 647 0.11 -19.29 -7.21
C PHE A 647 -0.09 -19.26 -8.73
N LEU A 648 0.76 -18.53 -9.47
CA LEU A 648 0.65 -18.43 -10.94
C LEU A 648 0.74 -19.82 -11.60
N LYS A 649 1.59 -20.70 -11.08
CA LYS A 649 1.71 -22.09 -11.56
C LYS A 649 0.42 -22.88 -11.34
N ILE A 650 -0.23 -22.73 -10.19
CA ILE A 650 -1.50 -23.40 -9.88
C ILE A 650 -2.64 -22.85 -10.74
N LEU A 651 -2.73 -21.52 -10.89
CA LEU A 651 -3.73 -20.89 -11.75
C LEU A 651 -3.57 -21.35 -13.20
N TRP A 652 -2.34 -21.40 -13.71
CA TRP A 652 -2.04 -21.90 -15.06
C TRP A 652 -2.42 -23.37 -15.22
N LYS A 653 -2.07 -24.22 -14.24
CA LYS A 653 -2.46 -25.64 -14.23
C LYS A 653 -3.98 -25.79 -14.27
N TYR A 654 -4.71 -25.02 -13.45
CA TYR A 654 -6.17 -25.05 -13.41
C TYR A 654 -6.80 -24.54 -14.71
N PHE A 655 -6.29 -23.44 -15.29
CA PHE A 655 -6.72 -22.92 -16.58
C PHE A 655 -6.53 -23.94 -17.71
N ARG A 656 -5.38 -24.62 -17.75
CA ARG A 656 -5.12 -25.67 -18.76
C ARG A 656 -5.99 -26.90 -18.58
N SER A 657 -6.27 -27.31 -17.34
CA SER A 657 -7.12 -28.47 -17.05
C SER A 657 -8.60 -28.19 -17.24
N HIS A 658 -9.07 -26.96 -16.99
CA HIS A 658 -10.48 -26.60 -17.00
C HIS A 658 -10.74 -25.23 -17.68
N PRO A 659 -10.40 -25.06 -18.96
CA PRO A 659 -10.52 -23.76 -19.64
C PRO A 659 -11.96 -23.28 -19.73
N LEU A 660 -12.93 -24.20 -19.85
CA LEU A 660 -14.35 -23.87 -19.95
C LEU A 660 -14.92 -23.25 -18.66
N ASP A 661 -14.31 -23.51 -17.50
CA ASP A 661 -14.78 -22.95 -16.21
C ASP A 661 -14.61 -21.43 -16.15
N PHE A 662 -13.64 -20.91 -16.90
CA PHE A 662 -13.37 -19.47 -17.01
C PHE A 662 -14.34 -18.76 -17.94
N ILE A 663 -15.08 -19.48 -18.77
CA ILE A 663 -15.94 -18.92 -19.84
C ILE A 663 -17.41 -19.19 -19.55
N ARG A 664 -17.77 -20.40 -19.12
CA ARG A 664 -19.15 -20.87 -19.01
C ARG A 664 -19.41 -21.54 -17.64
N PRO A 665 -20.61 -21.37 -17.06
CA PRO A 665 -20.96 -22.11 -15.86
C PRO A 665 -21.18 -23.60 -16.15
N ARG A 666 -20.59 -24.47 -15.33
CA ARG A 666 -20.92 -25.90 -15.32
C ARG A 666 -22.38 -26.05 -14.90
N LYS A 667 -23.13 -26.91 -15.60
CA LYS A 667 -24.37 -27.46 -15.02
C LYS A 667 -23.96 -28.15 -13.72
N ARG A 668 -24.62 -27.84 -12.59
CA ARG A 668 -24.50 -28.67 -11.40
C ARG A 668 -24.75 -30.10 -11.86
N ARG A 669 -23.75 -30.98 -11.78
CA ARG A 669 -24.05 -32.41 -11.68
C ARG A 669 -24.88 -32.50 -10.42
N SER A 670 -26.17 -32.75 -10.57
CA SER A 670 -26.98 -33.30 -9.50
C SER A 670 -26.16 -34.45 -8.95
N ALA A 671 -25.63 -34.28 -7.74
CA ALA A 671 -25.12 -35.38 -6.96
C ALA A 671 -26.35 -36.26 -6.67
N LEU A 672 -26.68 -37.12 -7.63
CA LEU A 672 -27.38 -38.35 -7.32
C LEU A 672 -26.41 -39.12 -6.44
N LEU A 673 -26.81 -39.21 -5.17
CA LEU A 673 -26.32 -40.13 -4.16
C LEU A 673 -25.65 -41.36 -4.77
N ARG A 674 -24.36 -41.54 -4.51
CA ARG A 674 -23.73 -42.79 -4.07
C ARG A 674 -22.29 -42.52 -3.66
#